data_AF-A0A2L2TYJ3-F1
#
_entry.id   AF-A0A2L2TYJ3-F1
#
_cell.length_a   1.000
_cell.length_b   1.000
_cell.length_c   1.000
_cell.angle_alpha   90.00
_cell.angle_beta   90.00
_cell.angle_gamma   90.00
#
_symmetry.space_group_name_H-M   'P 1'
#
loop_
_entity.id
_entity.type
_entity.pdbx_description
1 polymer ?
#
loop_
_entity_poly.entity_id
_entity_poly.type
_entity_poly.pdbx_seq_one_letter_code
_entity_poly.pdbx_strand_id
1 'polypeptide(L)'
;MTGYSPAAQTALIKAVSIVILDPSTPSSSSPLTQGCPQIKRVFEPKRMVESYEDLVDGVTLGLILHQLDPSFDTSALETNSNTSRYLINKRNIQSIYKGLFRYIRRSVPELACQAKKFDYHAIAENPDAQGISQVSFPLTLPALFRSVLIPQILAVMLGVVILGPQRKHYIPRITNLDKQTQAEIMQIIQTIQQDIHDSQGDDDVEEAIDAVMEARDIDLLVEEQNAALRSQLELTKRQLSDYYTRLDHLQTSHEELRFEKEKNDRELEVLRKATVDGANNAEMIKNLEIQVHDQMELISRHEETIRRDERIKSQLEAEVMKLTEKCKDAEEFRDQATEWKHKAEDFEKKANTAERYKQKLESQQHLVKEVQNLQYEKTELQDQIRILLDDQDRGARTRKAEDELTKMITQSEQHLWDERSQKNQLMKDIAGLEDEVIRLRARQVHDENFIKDLQEQLESGEGTQNAVPGALGMASSLEDELNDAANEDTQPGQVNLPLELSRLKAENDLLRSTVGSGDTAPLRRELDEEKRQRAHIQKNYNDMFEKHAVLHDQMEALINNMTGEGLVKAINEACSPEGTHILTSDFYRTKAFINIKQTLMQCEFELEQSKKREKDLSAQVADQGRELLAAKAQLSALDKEGADAIKEIKSSDVVIISSLKSELDHAREQLSYCTAERDAQQTQLVEALLTKDKLRKEVEEGRELQDITGSGEGDTPDGSKKGELIEKLRNRLREIREVSPSPFYNAIVNGDEDDQVVPVDSKSSERDEGGDEDDCRLLGELAVKDTSTTTIPRPPPPPPPPRQLERSETERIDLQRKLKAAHDGEAVAAQKAASDEIIRNLERENSLIASAWYDLTSRLQSNHVVLQRRHEAPRSWLNKQRQMVNATPKR
;
A
#
# COMPACT_ATOMS: atom_id res chain seq x y z
N MET A 1 -58.11 43.59 49.49
CA MET A 1 -57.21 44.68 49.02
C MET A 1 -57.81 46.04 49.36
N THR A 2 -57.66 46.50 50.60
CA THR A 2 -58.05 47.85 51.03
C THR A 2 -56.83 48.77 50.92
N GLY A 3 -56.71 49.51 49.81
CA GLY A 3 -55.67 50.52 49.67
C GLY A 3 -55.84 51.66 50.69
N TYR A 4 -54.74 52.30 51.07
CA TYR A 4 -54.76 53.50 51.90
C TYR A 4 -55.65 54.60 51.28
N SER A 5 -56.29 55.42 52.11
CA SER A 5 -57.15 56.52 51.64
C SER A 5 -56.35 57.50 50.75
N PRO A 6 -56.98 58.25 49.82
CA PRO A 6 -56.27 59.25 49.02
C PRO A 6 -55.54 60.32 49.87
N ALA A 7 -56.06 60.62 51.06
CA ALA A 7 -55.41 61.54 52.00
C ALA A 7 -54.17 60.90 52.66
N ALA A 8 -54.27 59.66 53.13
CA ALA A 8 -53.17 58.86 53.65
C ALA A 8 -52.07 58.64 52.59
N GLN A 9 -52.46 58.37 51.34
CA GLN A 9 -51.54 58.30 50.21
C GLN A 9 -50.82 59.64 49.98
N THR A 10 -51.56 60.76 49.96
CA THR A 10 -50.95 62.10 49.83
C THR A 10 -49.98 62.40 50.98
N ALA A 11 -50.29 61.95 52.19
CA ALA A 11 -49.42 62.10 53.37
C ALA A 11 -48.15 61.25 53.28
N LEU A 12 -48.23 60.03 52.73
CA LEU A 12 -47.07 59.17 52.46
C LEU A 12 -46.14 59.79 51.41
N ILE A 13 -46.67 60.33 50.31
CA ILE A 13 -45.86 61.10 49.33
C ILE A 13 -45.14 62.25 50.03
N LYS A 14 -45.85 63.09 50.79
CA LYS A 14 -45.28 64.24 51.52
C LYS A 14 -44.16 63.88 52.51
N ALA A 15 -44.08 62.64 53.01
CA ALA A 15 -42.99 62.21 53.89
C ALA A 15 -41.65 62.04 53.14
N VAL A 16 -41.70 61.84 51.81
CA VAL A 16 -40.55 61.60 50.91
C VAL A 16 -40.28 62.80 50.00
N SER A 17 -41.32 63.53 49.60
CA SER A 17 -41.26 64.69 48.69
C SER A 17 -40.58 65.92 49.26
N ILE A 18 -40.24 66.86 48.37
CA ILE A 18 -39.69 68.17 48.73
C ILE A 18 -40.83 69.19 48.80
N VAL A 19 -41.28 69.51 50.01
CA VAL A 19 -42.26 70.59 50.21
C VAL A 19 -41.54 71.95 50.13
N ILE A 20 -41.55 72.57 48.95
CA ILE A 20 -41.25 73.99 48.80
C ILE A 20 -42.49 74.77 49.23
N LEU A 21 -42.38 75.52 50.33
CA LEU A 21 -43.36 76.53 50.70
C LEU A 21 -43.01 77.83 49.97
N ASP A 22 -43.88 78.27 49.08
CA ASP A 22 -43.73 79.51 48.32
C ASP A 22 -43.78 80.73 49.27
N PRO A 23 -42.93 81.76 49.08
CA PRO A 23 -42.84 82.88 50.01
C PRO A 23 -44.06 83.81 49.86
N SER A 24 -44.83 83.94 50.94
CA SER A 24 -46.00 84.82 51.05
C SER A 24 -45.69 86.28 50.70
N THR A 25 -46.56 86.90 49.91
CA THR A 25 -46.54 88.34 49.65
C THR A 25 -47.10 89.13 50.86
N PRO A 26 -46.73 90.41 51.07
CA PRO A 26 -45.37 90.75 51.50
C PRO A 26 -45.32 91.84 52.59
N SER A 27 -44.18 92.03 53.28
CA SER A 27 -43.66 93.39 53.58
C SER A 27 -42.25 93.45 54.20
N SER A 28 -41.36 94.16 53.50
CA SER A 28 -40.22 94.99 53.98
C SER A 28 -38.96 94.40 54.66
N SER A 29 -37.82 94.87 54.13
CA SER A 29 -36.53 95.15 54.81
C SER A 29 -35.73 94.04 55.52
N SER A 30 -34.89 93.35 54.72
CA SER A 30 -33.40 93.33 54.74
C SER A 30 -32.59 93.45 56.06
N PRO A 31 -31.34 92.92 56.17
CA PRO A 31 -30.54 92.15 55.17
C PRO A 31 -29.82 90.87 55.68
N LEU A 32 -29.16 90.16 54.76
CA LEU A 32 -27.93 89.37 54.97
C LEU A 32 -27.90 88.25 56.03
N THR A 33 -28.43 87.07 55.68
CA THR A 33 -27.66 85.81 55.83
C THR A 33 -28.12 84.77 54.81
N GLN A 34 -27.19 84.00 54.22
CA GLN A 34 -27.54 82.85 53.37
C GLN A 34 -27.97 81.65 54.23
N GLY A 35 -29.19 81.69 54.76
CA GLY A 35 -29.83 80.49 55.29
C GLY A 35 -30.42 79.66 54.15
N CYS A 36 -29.91 78.44 53.92
CA CYS A 36 -30.61 77.49 53.07
C CYS A 36 -32.04 77.27 53.62
N PRO A 37 -33.07 77.17 52.75
CA PRO A 37 -34.42 76.84 53.20
C PRO A 37 -34.39 75.51 53.95
N GLN A 38 -34.89 75.50 55.19
CA GLN A 38 -34.82 74.32 56.05
C GLN A 38 -35.63 73.18 55.46
N ILE A 39 -34.91 72.16 54.96
CA ILE A 39 -35.48 71.02 54.25
C ILE A 39 -36.31 70.18 55.24
N LYS A 40 -37.64 70.39 55.22
CA LYS A 40 -38.60 69.58 55.98
C LYS A 40 -38.81 68.24 55.28
N ARG A 41 -38.13 67.20 55.76
CA ARG A 41 -38.17 65.83 55.22
C ARG A 41 -38.11 64.78 56.31
N VAL A 42 -38.90 63.72 56.19
CA VAL A 42 -38.72 62.50 57.01
C VAL A 42 -37.57 61.68 56.46
N PHE A 43 -37.60 61.38 55.14
CA PHE A 43 -36.53 60.68 54.41
C PHE A 43 -35.74 61.65 53.52
N GLU A 44 -34.46 61.39 53.26
CA GLU A 44 -33.62 62.28 52.44
C GLU A 44 -33.24 61.63 51.09
N PRO A 45 -34.18 61.40 50.16
CA PRO A 45 -33.83 60.89 48.84
C PRO A 45 -32.96 61.91 48.08
N LYS A 46 -31.97 61.39 47.33
CA LYS A 46 -31.08 62.19 46.46
C LYS A 46 -31.79 62.71 45.19
N ARG A 47 -32.94 62.13 44.86
CA ARG A 47 -33.80 62.47 43.71
C ARG A 47 -35.07 63.15 44.22
N MET A 48 -35.63 64.09 43.44
CA MET A 48 -36.94 64.68 43.75
C MET A 48 -38.05 63.65 43.52
N VAL A 49 -39.09 63.71 44.34
CA VAL A 49 -40.28 62.86 44.25
C VAL A 49 -41.48 63.79 44.34
N GLU A 50 -42.34 63.78 43.32
CA GLU A 50 -43.55 64.60 43.27
C GLU A 50 -44.81 63.75 43.06
N SER A 51 -44.68 62.59 42.40
CA SER A 51 -45.74 61.57 42.31
C SER A 51 -45.23 60.17 42.63
N TYR A 52 -46.15 59.21 42.79
CA TYR A 52 -45.81 57.79 42.90
C TYR A 52 -45.04 57.26 41.69
N GLU A 53 -45.23 57.86 40.51
CA GLU A 53 -44.46 57.64 39.29
C GLU A 53 -42.94 57.65 39.50
N ASP A 54 -42.43 58.53 40.37
CA ASP A 54 -41.00 58.69 40.68
C ASP A 54 -40.42 57.58 41.58
N LEU A 55 -41.29 56.69 42.08
CA LEU A 55 -40.97 55.57 42.96
C LEU A 55 -41.13 54.20 42.26
N VAL A 56 -41.75 54.15 41.06
CA VAL A 56 -42.10 52.89 40.36
C VAL A 56 -40.86 52.13 39.86
N ASP A 57 -39.76 52.83 39.58
CA ASP A 57 -38.48 52.19 39.22
C ASP A 57 -37.77 51.50 40.39
N GLY A 58 -38.26 51.71 41.61
CA GLY A 58 -37.69 51.21 42.86
C GLY A 58 -36.40 51.92 43.30
N VAL A 59 -35.69 52.63 42.41
CA VAL A 59 -34.36 53.20 42.70
C VAL A 59 -34.43 54.14 43.90
N THR A 60 -35.45 54.99 43.95
CA THR A 60 -35.66 55.92 45.06
C THR A 60 -36.03 55.19 46.37
N LEU A 61 -36.85 54.13 46.31
CA LEU A 61 -37.20 53.30 47.47
C LEU A 61 -36.01 52.49 47.99
N GLY A 62 -35.12 52.02 47.11
CA GLY A 62 -33.87 51.36 47.47
C GLY A 62 -32.86 52.29 48.14
N LEU A 63 -32.78 53.56 47.69
CA LEU A 63 -32.00 54.59 48.37
C LEU A 63 -32.55 54.93 49.75
N ILE A 64 -33.89 54.89 49.94
CA ILE A 64 -34.53 55.06 51.25
C ILE A 64 -34.25 53.83 52.14
N LEU A 65 -34.37 52.62 51.60
CA LEU A 65 -34.03 51.39 52.33
C LEU A 65 -32.56 51.39 52.79
N HIS A 66 -31.63 51.86 51.97
CA HIS A 66 -30.21 51.98 52.35
C HIS A 66 -29.95 53.02 53.47
N GLN A 67 -30.84 54.01 53.65
CA GLN A 67 -30.78 54.92 54.81
C GLN A 67 -31.25 54.26 56.11
N LEU A 68 -32.10 53.23 56.03
CA LEU A 68 -32.59 52.46 57.18
C LEU A 68 -31.65 51.27 57.48
N ASP A 69 -31.18 50.59 56.44
CA ASP A 69 -30.23 49.47 56.48
C ASP A 69 -29.04 49.74 55.55
N PRO A 70 -27.91 50.25 56.08
CA PRO A 70 -26.68 50.47 55.30
C PRO A 70 -26.06 49.20 54.69
N SER A 71 -26.52 48.00 55.06
CA SER A 71 -26.07 46.73 54.45
C SER A 71 -26.94 46.28 53.26
N PHE A 72 -27.98 47.04 52.90
CA PHE A 72 -28.68 46.87 51.63
C PHE A 72 -27.88 47.51 50.49
N ASP A 73 -27.37 46.70 49.55
CA ASP A 73 -26.59 47.20 48.41
C ASP A 73 -27.48 47.78 47.30
N THR A 74 -27.39 49.09 47.11
CA THR A 74 -28.12 49.83 46.07
C THR A 74 -27.57 49.61 44.65
N SER A 75 -26.36 49.08 44.50
CA SER A 75 -25.73 48.85 43.18
C SER A 75 -26.34 47.68 42.40
N ALA A 76 -27.04 46.78 43.10
CA ALA A 76 -27.77 45.64 42.50
C ALA A 76 -29.11 46.03 41.83
N LEU A 77 -29.54 47.29 41.94
CA LEU A 77 -30.75 47.82 41.33
C LEU A 77 -30.46 48.27 39.89
N GLU A 78 -31.18 47.70 38.92
CA GLU A 78 -30.95 48.01 37.51
C GLU A 78 -31.61 49.33 37.11
N THR A 79 -30.82 50.26 36.57
CA THR A 79 -31.31 51.56 36.06
C THR A 79 -31.29 51.65 34.54
N ASN A 80 -30.41 50.89 33.87
CA ASN A 80 -30.28 50.84 32.42
C ASN A 80 -30.00 49.39 32.00
N SER A 81 -30.93 48.77 31.28
CA SER A 81 -30.82 47.40 30.74
C SER A 81 -31.68 47.28 29.50
N ASN A 82 -31.35 46.34 28.61
CA ASN A 82 -32.06 46.10 27.35
C ASN A 82 -33.42 45.39 27.56
N THR A 83 -33.71 44.94 28.77
CA THR A 83 -34.96 44.29 29.16
C THR A 83 -36.13 45.29 29.25
N SER A 84 -37.37 44.81 29.14
CA SER A 84 -38.56 45.65 29.34
C SER A 84 -38.54 46.37 30.69
N ARG A 85 -38.80 47.70 30.69
CA ARG A 85 -38.84 48.54 31.90
C ARG A 85 -39.74 47.96 33.00
N TYR A 86 -40.85 47.31 32.63
CA TYR A 86 -41.75 46.69 33.59
C TYR A 86 -41.06 45.56 34.38
N LEU A 87 -40.25 44.73 33.72
CA LEU A 87 -39.52 43.62 34.36
C LEU A 87 -38.36 44.12 35.22
N ILE A 88 -37.66 45.18 34.77
CA ILE A 88 -36.62 45.87 35.56
C ILE A 88 -37.23 46.43 36.85
N ASN A 89 -38.32 47.19 36.74
CA ASN A 89 -39.05 47.75 37.88
C ASN A 89 -39.55 46.65 38.83
N LYS A 90 -40.15 45.57 38.31
CA LYS A 90 -40.56 44.38 39.08
C LYS A 90 -39.39 43.80 39.88
N ARG A 91 -38.23 43.58 39.26
CA ARG A 91 -37.04 43.01 39.92
C ARG A 91 -36.42 43.96 40.96
N ASN A 92 -36.42 45.27 40.69
CA ASN A 92 -35.96 46.27 41.66
C ASN A 92 -36.88 46.27 42.89
N ILE A 93 -38.20 46.35 42.70
CA ILE A 93 -39.20 46.32 43.77
C ILE A 93 -39.11 45.00 44.57
N GLN A 94 -38.95 43.84 43.92
CA GLN A 94 -38.70 42.56 44.60
C GLN A 94 -37.45 42.59 45.48
N SER A 95 -36.35 43.16 44.97
CA SER A 95 -35.08 43.25 45.70
C SER A 95 -35.21 44.14 46.94
N ILE A 96 -35.94 45.24 46.83
CA ILE A 96 -36.25 46.18 47.93
C ILE A 96 -37.19 45.52 48.94
N TYR A 97 -38.22 44.80 48.49
CA TYR A 97 -39.14 44.07 49.36
C TYR A 97 -38.39 43.02 50.22
N LYS A 98 -37.55 42.19 49.59
CA LYS A 98 -36.70 41.23 50.30
C LYS A 98 -35.67 41.88 51.22
N GLY A 99 -35.09 43.01 50.82
CA GLY A 99 -34.17 43.78 51.67
C GLY A 99 -34.88 44.35 52.91
N LEU A 100 -36.08 44.90 52.73
CA LEU A 100 -36.90 45.46 53.80
C LEU A 100 -37.33 44.38 54.81
N PHE A 101 -37.83 43.23 54.34
CA PHE A 101 -38.26 42.17 55.26
C PHE A 101 -37.09 41.44 55.94
N ARG A 102 -35.92 41.33 55.27
CA ARG A 102 -34.68 40.91 55.92
C ARG A 102 -34.23 41.88 57.02
N TYR A 103 -34.37 43.20 56.81
CA TYR A 103 -34.08 44.19 57.85
C TYR A 103 -35.07 44.14 59.01
N ILE A 104 -36.37 43.94 58.72
CA ILE A 104 -37.45 43.74 59.70
C ILE A 104 -37.12 42.55 60.61
N ARG A 105 -36.90 41.35 60.06
CA ARG A 105 -36.57 40.14 60.85
C ARG A 105 -35.36 40.36 61.76
N ARG A 106 -34.33 41.08 61.28
CA ARG A 106 -33.11 41.37 62.05
C ARG A 106 -33.27 42.45 63.12
N SER A 107 -34.16 43.42 62.94
CA SER A 107 -34.06 44.72 63.64
C SER A 107 -35.37 45.27 64.22
N VAL A 108 -36.52 44.83 63.68
CA VAL A 108 -37.87 45.25 64.09
C VAL A 108 -38.84 44.06 63.93
N PRO A 109 -38.59 42.88 64.56
CA PRO A 109 -39.34 41.66 64.28
C PRO A 109 -40.84 41.74 64.61
N GLU A 110 -41.26 42.68 65.48
CA GLU A 110 -42.67 43.00 65.70
C GLU A 110 -43.43 43.31 64.39
N LEU A 111 -42.77 43.94 63.41
CA LEU A 111 -43.36 44.32 62.13
C LEU A 111 -43.45 43.14 61.12
N ALA A 112 -43.05 41.93 61.53
CA ALA A 112 -43.06 40.73 60.70
C ALA A 112 -44.43 40.38 60.11
N CYS A 113 -45.51 40.62 60.86
CA CYS A 113 -46.89 40.34 60.45
C CYS A 113 -47.31 41.08 59.17
N GLN A 114 -46.63 42.17 58.81
CA GLN A 114 -46.84 42.87 57.55
C GLN A 114 -46.42 42.02 56.33
N ALA A 115 -45.64 40.94 56.49
CA ALA A 115 -45.37 40.00 55.39
C ALA A 115 -46.65 39.30 54.91
N LYS A 116 -47.47 38.77 55.84
CA LYS A 116 -48.74 38.07 55.52
C LYS A 116 -49.76 38.95 54.79
N LYS A 117 -49.75 40.28 55.04
CA LYS A 117 -50.66 41.24 54.38
C LYS A 117 -50.19 41.71 52.99
N PHE A 118 -49.00 41.29 52.56
CA PHE A 118 -48.32 41.79 51.36
C PHE A 118 -47.92 40.62 50.47
N ASP A 119 -48.88 40.06 49.73
CA ASP A 119 -48.53 39.02 48.77
C ASP A 119 -47.70 39.59 47.60
N TYR A 120 -46.47 39.12 47.51
CA TYR A 120 -45.57 39.42 46.40
C TYR A 120 -45.88 38.55 45.15
N HIS A 121 -46.52 37.38 45.31
CA HIS A 121 -46.79 36.45 44.21
C HIS A 121 -47.82 36.99 43.21
N ALA A 122 -48.76 37.83 43.64
CA ALA A 122 -49.60 38.65 42.75
C ALA A 122 -48.81 39.53 41.75
N ILE A 123 -47.53 39.82 42.01
CA ILE A 123 -46.61 40.48 41.05
C ILE A 123 -45.92 39.44 40.15
N ALA A 124 -45.71 38.22 40.65
CA ALA A 124 -45.10 37.11 39.93
C ALA A 124 -46.02 36.51 38.86
N GLU A 125 -47.26 36.16 39.22
CA GLU A 125 -48.18 35.23 38.53
C GLU A 125 -48.72 35.64 37.15
N ASN A 126 -48.38 36.80 36.60
CA ASN A 126 -48.70 37.15 35.21
C ASN A 126 -47.43 37.35 34.34
N PRO A 127 -46.71 36.27 33.98
CA PRO A 127 -45.60 36.29 33.03
C PRO A 127 -46.00 35.71 31.65
N ASP A 128 -47.21 36.02 31.14
CA ASP A 128 -47.65 35.45 29.85
C ASP A 128 -46.84 36.01 28.67
N ALA A 129 -45.86 35.20 28.23
CA ALA A 129 -44.96 35.52 27.14
C ALA A 129 -45.62 35.47 25.74
N GLN A 130 -46.88 35.06 25.63
CA GLN A 130 -47.66 35.18 24.38
C GLN A 130 -48.52 36.47 24.34
N GLY A 131 -48.72 37.14 25.47
CA GLY A 131 -49.54 38.36 25.61
C GLY A 131 -48.97 39.66 25.02
N ILE A 132 -47.91 39.61 24.21
CA ILE A 132 -47.34 40.80 23.53
C ILE A 132 -47.99 41.05 22.15
N SER A 133 -48.79 40.10 21.65
CA SER A 133 -49.48 40.22 20.36
C SER A 133 -51.00 40.30 20.51
N GLN A 134 -51.57 41.42 20.06
CA GLN A 134 -53.01 41.69 19.83
C GLN A 134 -53.89 42.04 21.05
N VAL A 135 -55.05 42.62 20.71
CA VAL A 135 -56.20 43.02 21.54
C VAL A 135 -55.95 44.13 22.60
N SER A 136 -56.23 45.37 22.18
CA SER A 136 -56.37 46.52 23.09
C SER A 136 -57.66 46.40 23.93
N PHE A 137 -57.53 45.99 25.19
CA PHE A 137 -58.63 46.05 26.18
C PHE A 137 -58.57 47.38 26.97
N PRO A 138 -59.64 48.21 26.94
CA PRO A 138 -59.59 49.60 27.44
C PRO A 138 -59.82 49.73 28.96
N LEU A 139 -59.12 48.96 29.79
CA LEU A 139 -58.93 49.27 31.21
C LEU A 139 -57.67 48.59 31.78
N THR A 140 -56.62 49.36 32.03
CA THR A 140 -55.29 48.81 32.39
C THR A 140 -55.18 48.49 33.88
N LEU A 141 -55.36 47.22 34.23
CA LEU A 141 -55.05 46.65 35.56
C LEU A 141 -53.68 47.11 36.14
N PRO A 142 -52.59 47.28 35.36
CA PRO A 142 -51.33 47.84 35.87
C PRO A 142 -51.42 49.18 36.60
N ALA A 143 -52.45 49.99 36.36
CA ALA A 143 -52.66 51.25 37.10
C ALA A 143 -53.17 51.02 38.53
N LEU A 144 -54.04 50.02 38.75
CA LEU A 144 -54.59 49.68 40.06
C LEU A 144 -53.56 49.02 40.98
N PHE A 145 -52.66 48.18 40.43
CA PHE A 145 -51.58 47.59 41.23
C PHE A 145 -50.53 48.63 41.65
N ARG A 146 -50.24 49.64 40.80
CA ARG A 146 -49.30 50.73 41.13
C ARG A 146 -49.76 51.56 42.33
N SER A 147 -51.04 51.92 42.37
CA SER A 147 -51.62 52.83 43.39
C SER A 147 -51.89 52.17 44.75
N VAL A 148 -51.61 50.87 44.91
CA VAL A 148 -51.71 50.15 46.18
C VAL A 148 -50.33 49.80 46.73
N LEU A 149 -49.48 49.13 45.93
CA LEU A 149 -48.24 48.52 46.42
C LEU A 149 -47.21 49.54 46.95
N ILE A 150 -46.96 50.62 46.19
CA ILE A 150 -45.95 51.62 46.54
C ILE A 150 -46.30 52.37 47.85
N PRO A 151 -47.55 52.87 48.06
CA PRO A 151 -47.97 53.35 49.37
C PRO A 151 -47.80 52.31 50.48
N GLN A 152 -48.10 51.04 50.21
CA GLN A 152 -47.98 49.96 51.21
C GLN A 152 -46.52 49.75 51.66
N ILE A 153 -45.58 49.65 50.72
CA ILE A 153 -44.14 49.52 51.01
C ILE A 153 -43.64 50.74 51.81
N LEU A 154 -44.06 51.94 51.43
CA LEU A 154 -43.67 53.18 52.09
C LEU A 154 -44.27 53.31 53.51
N ALA A 155 -45.49 52.81 53.74
CA ALA A 155 -46.10 52.72 55.06
C ALA A 155 -45.33 51.75 55.98
N VAL A 156 -44.88 50.60 55.47
CA VAL A 156 -44.02 49.68 56.24
C VAL A 156 -42.65 50.29 56.53
N MET A 157 -42.01 50.97 55.57
CA MET A 157 -40.79 51.73 55.83
C MET A 157 -40.97 52.81 56.91
N LEU A 158 -42.14 53.46 56.95
CA LEU A 158 -42.49 54.43 58.00
C LEU A 158 -42.74 53.76 59.36
N GLY A 159 -43.32 52.55 59.39
CA GLY A 159 -43.41 51.71 60.58
C GLY A 159 -42.03 51.31 61.13
N VAL A 160 -41.14 50.84 60.26
CA VAL A 160 -39.73 50.53 60.58
C VAL A 160 -39.02 51.74 61.20
N VAL A 161 -39.24 52.94 60.65
CA VAL A 161 -38.66 54.20 61.16
C VAL A 161 -39.07 54.53 62.59
N ILE A 162 -40.28 54.15 63.00
CA ILE A 162 -40.90 54.64 64.25
C ILE A 162 -40.82 53.60 65.37
N LEU A 163 -40.95 52.33 65.04
CA LEU A 163 -40.77 51.21 65.98
C LEU A 163 -39.28 50.88 66.15
N GLY A 164 -38.51 50.96 65.07
CA GLY A 164 -37.11 50.53 65.02
C GLY A 164 -36.11 51.39 65.81
N PRO A 165 -34.82 50.99 65.80
CA PRO A 165 -33.79 51.55 66.68
C PRO A 165 -33.50 53.04 66.44
N GLN A 166 -33.68 53.52 65.20
CA GLN A 166 -33.35 54.91 64.81
C GLN A 166 -34.46 55.93 65.13
N ARG A 167 -35.59 55.52 65.73
CA ARG A 167 -36.80 56.35 65.92
C ARG A 167 -36.56 57.74 66.52
N LYS A 168 -35.56 57.89 67.40
CA LYS A 168 -35.18 59.17 68.02
C LYS A 168 -34.77 60.26 67.01
N HIS A 169 -34.24 59.88 65.84
CA HIS A 169 -33.83 60.82 64.78
C HIS A 169 -34.99 61.26 63.87
N TYR A 170 -36.00 60.39 63.71
CA TYR A 170 -37.07 60.59 62.73
C TYR A 170 -38.38 61.11 63.34
N ILE A 171 -38.71 60.78 64.59
CA ILE A 171 -39.91 61.32 65.26
C ILE A 171 -39.93 62.88 65.22
N PRO A 172 -38.83 63.61 65.52
CA PRO A 172 -38.80 65.07 65.40
C PRO A 172 -39.05 65.59 63.98
N ARG A 173 -38.64 64.82 62.95
CA ARG A 173 -38.85 65.17 61.54
C ARG A 173 -40.33 65.02 61.16
N ILE A 174 -40.99 63.98 61.64
CA ILE A 174 -42.42 63.74 61.42
C ILE A 174 -43.27 64.82 62.11
N THR A 175 -42.90 65.23 63.33
CA THR A 175 -43.61 66.33 64.04
C THR A 175 -43.42 67.72 63.43
N ASN A 176 -42.52 67.88 62.44
CA ASN A 176 -42.29 69.16 61.74
C ASN A 176 -43.12 69.31 60.44
N LEU A 177 -43.90 68.28 60.08
CA LEU A 177 -44.86 68.28 58.97
C LEU A 177 -46.11 69.13 59.28
N ASP A 178 -47.00 69.30 58.31
CA ASP A 178 -48.30 69.93 58.54
C ASP A 178 -49.25 69.02 59.35
N LYS A 179 -50.16 69.62 60.12
CA LYS A 179 -51.02 68.89 61.08
C LYS A 179 -51.95 67.87 60.41
N GLN A 180 -52.35 68.08 59.16
CA GLN A 180 -53.17 67.10 58.43
C GLN A 180 -52.32 65.87 58.10
N THR A 181 -51.17 66.09 57.46
CA THR A 181 -50.20 65.03 57.15
C THR A 181 -49.76 64.27 58.40
N GLN A 182 -49.57 64.95 59.54
CA GLN A 182 -49.26 64.31 60.81
C GLN A 182 -50.41 63.42 61.32
N ALA A 183 -51.67 63.85 61.18
CA ALA A 183 -52.83 63.06 61.58
C ALA A 183 -53.02 61.81 60.71
N GLU A 184 -52.93 61.95 59.39
CA GLU A 184 -52.98 60.82 58.45
C GLU A 184 -51.85 59.81 58.74
N ILE A 185 -50.60 60.30 58.94
CA ILE A 185 -49.46 59.45 59.31
C ILE A 185 -49.72 58.73 60.64
N MET A 186 -50.26 59.42 61.65
CA MET A 186 -50.57 58.80 62.94
C MET A 186 -51.67 57.72 62.82
N GLN A 187 -52.65 57.91 61.93
CA GLN A 187 -53.67 56.89 61.64
C GLN A 187 -53.07 55.67 60.93
N ILE A 188 -52.13 55.85 59.99
CA ILE A 188 -51.38 54.75 59.35
C ILE A 188 -50.59 53.96 60.42
N ILE A 189 -49.89 54.66 61.31
CA ILE A 189 -49.11 54.03 62.39
C ILE A 189 -50.01 53.26 63.35
N GLN A 190 -51.16 53.80 63.72
CA GLN A 190 -52.14 53.13 64.59
C GLN A 190 -52.68 51.85 63.94
N THR A 191 -52.96 51.85 62.64
CA THR A 191 -53.33 50.63 61.89
C THR A 191 -52.20 49.60 61.94
N ILE A 192 -50.96 50.01 61.67
CA ILE A 192 -49.78 49.12 61.74
C ILE A 192 -49.57 48.57 63.16
N GLN A 193 -49.79 49.37 64.21
CA GLN A 193 -49.67 48.90 65.60
C GLN A 193 -50.81 47.96 66.02
N GLN A 194 -52.03 48.17 65.51
CA GLN A 194 -53.13 47.22 65.68
C GLN A 194 -52.81 45.89 64.99
N ASP A 195 -52.27 45.93 63.77
CA ASP A 195 -51.85 44.73 63.03
C ASP A 195 -50.81 43.89 63.79
N ILE A 196 -49.88 44.54 64.50
CA ILE A 196 -48.87 43.88 65.35
C ILE A 196 -49.53 43.24 66.59
N HIS A 197 -50.54 43.90 67.17
CA HIS A 197 -51.29 43.35 68.30
C HIS A 197 -52.15 42.14 67.88
N ASP A 198 -52.82 42.23 66.73
CA ASP A 198 -53.74 41.21 66.19
C ASP A 198 -53.02 39.95 65.68
N SER A 199 -51.68 39.93 65.67
CA SER A 199 -50.83 38.83 65.22
C SER A 199 -49.87 38.29 66.31
N GLN A 200 -50.07 38.67 67.58
CA GLN A 200 -49.26 38.11 68.68
C GLN A 200 -49.61 36.64 68.92
N GLY A 201 -48.64 35.75 68.66
CA GLY A 201 -48.82 34.28 68.78
C GLY A 201 -49.23 33.58 67.48
N ASP A 202 -49.03 34.24 66.33
CA ASP A 202 -49.28 33.69 65.00
C ASP A 202 -47.99 33.08 64.41
N ASP A 203 -47.76 31.77 64.63
CA ASP A 203 -46.46 31.12 64.34
C ASP A 203 -46.07 31.16 62.84
N ASP A 204 -47.02 31.01 61.91
CA ASP A 204 -46.75 31.10 60.46
C ASP A 204 -46.39 32.53 59.97
N VAL A 205 -46.21 33.51 60.87
CA VAL A 205 -45.58 34.81 60.55
C VAL A 205 -44.08 34.66 60.24
N GLU A 206 -43.37 33.73 60.88
CA GLU A 206 -41.97 33.47 60.53
C GLU A 206 -41.86 32.68 59.21
N GLU A 207 -42.74 31.69 58.99
CA GLU A 207 -42.89 30.98 57.71
C GLU A 207 -43.19 31.94 56.54
N ALA A 208 -44.06 32.93 56.76
CA ALA A 208 -44.35 33.97 55.76
C ALA A 208 -43.15 34.88 55.44
N ILE A 209 -42.19 35.05 56.37
CA ILE A 209 -40.93 35.76 56.08
C ILE A 209 -39.95 34.84 55.35
N ASP A 210 -39.84 33.58 55.73
CA ASP A 210 -38.95 32.63 55.08
C ASP A 210 -39.37 32.41 53.61
N ALA A 211 -40.66 32.22 53.32
CA ALA A 211 -41.17 32.18 51.95
C ALA A 211 -40.81 33.45 51.13
N VAL A 212 -40.86 34.64 51.75
CA VAL A 212 -40.45 35.91 51.11
C VAL A 212 -38.94 35.97 50.86
N MET A 213 -38.12 35.38 51.74
CA MET A 213 -36.67 35.31 51.58
C MET A 213 -36.25 34.27 50.54
N GLU A 214 -36.82 33.07 50.60
CA GLU A 214 -36.57 31.92 49.70
C GLU A 214 -37.02 32.15 48.27
N ALA A 215 -37.89 33.13 47.98
CA ALA A 215 -38.43 33.43 46.65
C ALA A 215 -37.42 33.88 45.58
N ARG A 216 -36.12 33.57 45.72
CA ARG A 216 -35.10 33.58 44.65
C ARG A 216 -34.53 32.18 44.37
N ASP A 217 -34.54 31.28 45.34
CA ASP A 217 -34.21 29.86 45.17
C ASP A 217 -35.48 29.03 44.88
N ILE A 218 -36.67 29.58 45.14
CA ILE A 218 -37.94 29.08 44.58
C ILE A 218 -37.86 28.96 43.06
N ASP A 219 -37.19 29.84 42.30
CA ASP A 219 -37.08 29.66 40.84
C ASP A 219 -36.36 28.35 40.45
N LEU A 220 -35.37 27.92 41.24
CA LEU A 220 -34.63 26.66 41.03
C LEU A 220 -35.43 25.45 41.53
N LEU A 221 -36.06 25.56 42.70
CA LEU A 221 -36.93 24.51 43.25
C LEU A 221 -38.19 24.31 42.39
N VAL A 222 -38.72 25.39 41.81
CA VAL A 222 -39.81 25.37 40.82
C VAL A 222 -39.30 24.92 39.45
N GLU A 223 -38.02 25.09 39.09
CA GLU A 223 -37.46 24.44 37.89
C GLU A 223 -37.34 22.92 38.07
N GLU A 224 -36.84 22.45 39.23
CA GLU A 224 -36.79 21.02 39.57
C GLU A 224 -38.20 20.41 39.73
N GLN A 225 -39.10 21.11 40.43
CA GLN A 225 -40.50 20.69 40.56
C GLN A 225 -41.24 20.76 39.22
N ASN A 226 -40.95 21.72 38.34
CA ASN A 226 -41.49 21.71 36.96
C ASN A 226 -40.86 20.59 36.13
N ALA A 227 -39.60 20.23 36.32
CA ALA A 227 -39.01 19.07 35.63
C ALA A 227 -39.67 17.77 36.10
N ALA A 228 -39.89 17.61 37.41
CA ALA A 228 -40.61 16.50 37.99
C ALA A 228 -42.09 16.46 37.54
N LEU A 229 -42.81 17.58 37.57
CA LEU A 229 -44.18 17.70 37.09
C LEU A 229 -44.28 17.50 35.58
N ARG A 230 -43.33 17.99 34.77
CA ARG A 230 -43.26 17.69 33.32
C ARG A 230 -42.99 16.21 33.08
N SER A 231 -42.16 15.56 33.90
CA SER A 231 -41.90 14.11 33.83
C SER A 231 -43.12 13.29 34.23
N GLN A 232 -43.85 13.70 35.28
CA GLN A 232 -45.13 13.09 35.67
C GLN A 232 -46.24 13.37 34.64
N LEU A 233 -46.22 14.53 33.98
CA LEU A 233 -47.16 14.91 32.91
C LEU A 233 -46.84 14.18 31.61
N GLU A 234 -45.57 13.88 31.32
CA GLU A 234 -45.13 12.94 30.28
C GLU A 234 -45.61 11.51 30.61
N LEU A 235 -45.35 11.03 31.83
CA LEU A 235 -45.75 9.69 32.27
C LEU A 235 -47.28 9.52 32.23
N THR A 236 -48.04 10.48 32.75
CA THR A 236 -49.51 10.45 32.75
C THR A 236 -50.09 10.71 31.37
N LYS A 237 -49.43 11.47 30.48
CA LYS A 237 -49.80 11.52 29.05
C LYS A 237 -49.59 10.18 28.35
N ARG A 238 -48.48 9.47 28.62
CA ARG A 238 -48.22 8.14 28.08
C ARG A 238 -49.23 7.13 28.60
N GLN A 239 -49.45 7.08 29.91
CA GLN A 239 -50.52 6.28 30.52
C GLN A 239 -51.90 6.64 29.96
N LEU A 240 -52.19 7.93 29.72
CA LEU A 240 -53.43 8.38 29.11
C LEU A 240 -53.52 7.95 27.64
N SER A 241 -52.43 7.96 26.86
CA SER A 241 -52.43 7.38 25.51
C SER A 241 -52.55 5.86 25.53
N ASP A 242 -51.98 5.17 26.52
CA ASP A 242 -52.13 3.73 26.72
C ASP A 242 -53.55 3.37 27.17
N TYR A 243 -54.18 4.24 27.96
CA TYR A 243 -55.61 4.15 28.28
C TYR A 243 -56.48 4.52 27.09
N TYR A 244 -56.08 5.45 26.22
CA TYR A 244 -56.81 5.75 24.98
C TYR A 244 -56.70 4.62 23.97
N THR A 245 -55.53 4.03 23.72
CA THR A 245 -55.40 2.86 22.83
C THR A 245 -56.06 1.63 23.41
N ARG A 246 -56.01 1.44 24.74
CA ARG A 246 -56.77 0.36 25.41
C ARG A 246 -58.27 0.63 25.40
N LEU A 247 -58.72 1.88 25.52
CA LEU A 247 -60.13 2.25 25.42
C LEU A 247 -60.61 2.07 23.98
N ASP A 248 -59.83 2.51 22.99
CA ASP A 248 -60.07 2.33 21.56
C ASP A 248 -60.17 0.85 21.23
N HIS A 249 -59.16 0.03 21.55
CA HIS A 249 -59.24 -1.43 21.40
C HIS A 249 -60.42 -2.07 22.16
N LEU A 250 -60.81 -1.56 23.33
CA LEU A 250 -61.98 -2.04 24.07
C LEU A 250 -63.29 -1.53 23.46
N GLN A 251 -63.30 -0.38 22.79
CA GLN A 251 -64.43 0.17 22.04
C GLN A 251 -64.58 -0.57 20.72
N THR A 252 -63.52 -0.77 19.93
CA THR A 252 -63.50 -1.66 18.77
C THR A 252 -63.95 -3.05 19.17
N SER A 253 -63.40 -3.63 20.24
CA SER A 253 -63.82 -4.96 20.71
C SER A 253 -65.28 -4.98 21.22
N HIS A 254 -65.78 -3.91 21.85
CA HIS A 254 -67.20 -3.79 22.20
C HIS A 254 -68.10 -3.54 20.99
N GLU A 255 -67.60 -2.90 19.93
CA GLU A 255 -68.32 -2.67 18.67
C GLU A 255 -68.32 -3.92 17.80
N GLU A 256 -67.24 -4.70 17.77
CA GLU A 256 -67.15 -6.06 17.25
C GLU A 256 -68.10 -6.98 18.02
N LEU A 257 -68.02 -7.02 19.37
CA LEU A 257 -68.95 -7.79 20.19
C LEU A 257 -70.40 -7.34 20.03
N ARG A 258 -70.66 -6.05 19.80
CA ARG A 258 -72.01 -5.53 19.54
C ARG A 258 -72.47 -5.85 18.13
N PHE A 259 -71.59 -5.79 17.14
CA PHE A 259 -71.88 -6.16 15.75
C PHE A 259 -72.14 -7.66 15.66
N GLU A 260 -71.28 -8.49 16.25
CA GLU A 260 -71.48 -9.93 16.39
C GLU A 260 -72.72 -10.23 17.24
N LYS A 261 -73.02 -9.50 18.32
CA LYS A 261 -74.27 -9.70 19.09
C LYS A 261 -75.51 -9.28 18.31
N GLU A 262 -75.46 -8.22 17.51
CA GLU A 262 -76.56 -7.76 16.65
C GLU A 262 -76.71 -8.66 15.40
N LYS A 263 -75.61 -9.22 14.90
CA LYS A 263 -75.57 -10.27 13.87
C LYS A 263 -76.13 -11.58 14.42
N ASN A 264 -75.76 -12.00 15.62
CA ASN A 264 -76.36 -13.14 16.32
C ASN A 264 -77.84 -12.87 16.64
N ASP A 265 -78.25 -11.65 17.01
CA ASP A 265 -79.66 -11.30 17.17
C ASP A 265 -80.41 -11.35 15.83
N ARG A 266 -79.81 -10.87 14.73
CA ARG A 266 -80.36 -10.98 13.36
C ARG A 266 -80.44 -12.44 12.91
N GLU A 267 -79.42 -13.25 13.17
CA GLU A 267 -79.38 -14.68 12.84
C GLU A 267 -80.38 -15.45 13.70
N LEU A 268 -80.53 -15.12 14.99
CA LEU A 268 -81.59 -15.66 15.86
C LEU A 268 -82.97 -15.22 15.41
N GLU A 269 -83.14 -13.99 14.92
CA GLU A 269 -84.43 -13.52 14.41
C GLU A 269 -84.75 -14.09 13.02
N VAL A 270 -83.74 -14.32 12.16
CA VAL A 270 -83.86 -15.10 10.93
C VAL A 270 -84.18 -16.56 11.24
N LEU A 271 -83.52 -17.18 12.22
CA LEU A 271 -83.79 -18.56 12.65
C LEU A 271 -85.15 -18.70 13.33
N ARG A 272 -85.62 -17.71 14.10
CA ARG A 272 -87.01 -17.64 14.60
C ARG A 272 -87.99 -17.49 13.45
N LYS A 273 -87.78 -16.49 12.59
CA LYS A 273 -88.61 -16.26 11.42
C LYS A 273 -88.62 -17.45 10.46
N ALA A 274 -87.57 -18.25 10.40
CA ALA A 274 -87.47 -19.43 9.53
C ALA A 274 -87.76 -20.77 10.24
N THR A 275 -87.97 -20.76 11.56
CA THR A 275 -88.65 -21.86 12.29
C THR A 275 -90.16 -21.61 12.40
N VAL A 276 -90.61 -20.36 12.25
CA VAL A 276 -92.01 -19.99 11.97
C VAL A 276 -92.32 -20.22 10.48
N ASP A 277 -91.54 -19.63 9.58
CA ASP A 277 -91.68 -19.73 8.12
C ASP A 277 -90.63 -20.72 7.54
N GLY A 278 -90.90 -22.03 7.61
CA GLY A 278 -89.97 -23.09 7.19
C GLY A 278 -89.43 -23.03 5.73
N ALA A 279 -89.92 -22.11 4.90
CA ALA A 279 -89.39 -21.84 3.56
C ALA A 279 -88.13 -20.94 3.56
N ASN A 280 -88.03 -19.97 4.48
CA ASN A 280 -86.98 -18.94 4.46
C ASN A 280 -85.56 -19.53 4.64
N ASN A 281 -85.42 -20.63 5.40
CA ASN A 281 -84.14 -21.31 5.57
C ASN A 281 -83.59 -21.88 4.25
N ALA A 282 -84.46 -22.38 3.36
CA ALA A 282 -84.02 -22.94 2.08
C ALA A 282 -83.50 -21.85 1.13
N GLU A 283 -84.13 -20.67 1.11
CA GLU A 283 -83.63 -19.54 0.33
C GLU A 283 -82.35 -18.94 0.93
N MET A 284 -82.23 -18.88 2.27
CA MET A 284 -81.01 -18.43 2.94
C MET A 284 -79.81 -19.34 2.63
N ILE A 285 -79.98 -20.67 2.71
CA ILE A 285 -78.94 -21.64 2.35
C ILE A 285 -78.54 -21.46 0.89
N LYS A 286 -79.50 -21.36 -0.03
CA LYS A 286 -79.23 -21.16 -1.46
C LYS A 286 -78.49 -19.84 -1.76
N ASN A 287 -78.80 -18.77 -1.04
CA ASN A 287 -78.08 -17.50 -1.17
C ASN A 287 -76.64 -17.59 -0.62
N LEU A 288 -76.41 -18.35 0.45
CA LEU A 288 -75.06 -18.64 0.95
C LEU A 288 -74.27 -19.53 -0.02
N GLU A 289 -74.90 -20.53 -0.64
CA GLU A 289 -74.29 -21.35 -1.70
C GLU A 289 -73.85 -20.50 -2.90
N ILE A 290 -74.68 -19.54 -3.32
CA ILE A 290 -74.34 -18.56 -4.37
C ILE A 290 -73.18 -17.66 -3.91
N GLN A 291 -73.23 -17.10 -2.69
CA GLN A 291 -72.16 -16.24 -2.18
C GLN A 291 -70.81 -16.97 -2.04
N VAL A 292 -70.83 -18.25 -1.64
CA VAL A 292 -69.63 -19.11 -1.61
C VAL A 292 -69.13 -19.39 -3.02
N HIS A 293 -70.01 -19.56 -4.01
CA HIS A 293 -69.62 -19.72 -5.41
C HIS A 293 -68.98 -18.44 -5.97
N ASP A 294 -69.58 -17.27 -5.73
CA ASP A 294 -69.04 -15.96 -6.13
C ASP A 294 -67.68 -15.70 -5.48
N GLN A 295 -67.50 -16.06 -4.20
CA GLN A 295 -66.20 -15.99 -3.51
C GLN A 295 -65.18 -16.97 -4.09
N MET A 296 -65.59 -18.20 -4.45
CA MET A 296 -64.70 -19.18 -5.09
C MET A 296 -64.25 -18.71 -6.49
N GLU A 297 -65.14 -18.06 -7.25
CA GLU A 297 -64.76 -17.46 -8.53
C GLU A 297 -63.84 -16.25 -8.35
N LEU A 298 -64.10 -15.40 -7.36
CA LEU A 298 -63.24 -14.27 -7.01
C LEU A 298 -61.84 -14.72 -6.57
N ILE A 299 -61.74 -15.77 -5.74
CA ILE A 299 -60.48 -16.42 -5.38
C ILE A 299 -59.79 -16.94 -6.64
N SER A 300 -60.48 -17.67 -7.51
CA SER A 300 -59.91 -18.18 -8.77
C SER A 300 -59.33 -17.07 -9.66
N ARG A 301 -60.04 -15.93 -9.79
CA ARG A 301 -59.58 -14.74 -10.52
C ARG A 301 -58.38 -14.06 -9.85
N HIS A 302 -58.30 -14.04 -8.52
CA HIS A 302 -57.15 -13.53 -7.78
C HIS A 302 -55.94 -14.47 -7.88
N GLU A 303 -56.11 -15.78 -7.75
CA GLU A 303 -55.03 -16.75 -7.94
C GLU A 303 -54.49 -16.72 -9.39
N GLU A 304 -55.36 -16.61 -10.39
CA GLU A 304 -54.91 -16.43 -11.78
C GLU A 304 -54.18 -15.08 -11.99
N THR A 305 -54.50 -14.07 -11.18
CA THR A 305 -53.75 -12.80 -11.16
C THR A 305 -52.36 -12.99 -10.55
N ILE A 306 -52.26 -13.62 -9.38
CA ILE A 306 -50.99 -13.97 -8.75
C ILE A 306 -50.12 -14.81 -9.71
N ARG A 307 -50.69 -15.86 -10.32
CA ARG A 307 -50.01 -16.70 -11.33
C ARG A 307 -49.60 -15.96 -12.61
N ARG A 308 -50.22 -14.82 -12.94
CA ARG A 308 -49.77 -13.94 -14.04
C ARG A 308 -48.62 -13.05 -13.58
N ASP A 309 -48.76 -12.45 -12.41
CA ASP A 309 -47.81 -11.48 -11.85
C ASP A 309 -46.50 -12.18 -11.44
N GLU A 310 -46.55 -13.41 -10.94
CA GLU A 310 -45.41 -14.30 -10.71
C GLU A 310 -44.63 -14.58 -12.00
N ARG A 311 -45.32 -14.91 -13.11
CA ARG A 311 -44.68 -15.14 -14.42
C ARG A 311 -44.01 -13.86 -14.95
N ILE A 312 -44.67 -12.71 -14.80
CA ILE A 312 -44.12 -11.41 -15.18
C ILE A 312 -42.90 -11.09 -14.31
N LYS A 313 -42.97 -11.31 -13.00
CA LYS A 313 -41.85 -11.14 -12.07
C LYS A 313 -40.65 -12.00 -12.48
N SER A 314 -40.83 -13.31 -12.69
CA SER A 314 -39.71 -14.18 -13.10
C SER A 314 -39.17 -13.87 -14.49
N GLN A 315 -39.98 -13.33 -15.41
CA GLN A 315 -39.50 -12.80 -16.70
C GLN A 315 -38.64 -11.55 -16.50
N LEU A 316 -39.06 -10.62 -15.66
CA LEU A 316 -38.30 -9.41 -15.32
C LEU A 316 -37.02 -9.74 -14.54
N GLU A 317 -37.04 -10.71 -13.63
CA GLU A 317 -35.86 -11.20 -12.91
C GLU A 317 -34.84 -11.83 -13.88
N ALA A 318 -35.30 -12.65 -14.83
CA ALA A 318 -34.44 -13.21 -15.87
C ALA A 318 -33.88 -12.14 -16.84
N GLU A 319 -34.67 -11.10 -17.17
CA GLU A 319 -34.17 -9.96 -17.96
C GLU A 319 -33.16 -9.11 -17.18
N VAL A 320 -33.40 -8.84 -15.89
CA VAL A 320 -32.44 -8.15 -15.01
C VAL A 320 -31.15 -8.94 -14.92
N MET A 321 -31.18 -10.25 -14.69
CA MET A 321 -29.96 -11.08 -14.69
C MET A 321 -29.20 -10.95 -16.02
N LYS A 322 -29.89 -11.09 -17.15
CA LYS A 322 -29.31 -10.96 -18.50
C LYS A 322 -28.78 -9.56 -18.82
N LEU A 323 -29.36 -8.52 -18.23
CA LEU A 323 -28.85 -7.15 -18.32
C LEU A 323 -27.61 -6.95 -17.43
N THR A 324 -27.57 -7.51 -16.22
CA THR A 324 -26.38 -7.45 -15.35
C THR A 324 -25.20 -8.23 -15.90
N GLU A 325 -25.45 -9.34 -16.60
CA GLU A 325 -24.43 -10.09 -17.36
C GLU A 325 -23.83 -9.21 -18.46
N LYS A 326 -24.66 -8.66 -19.35
CA LYS A 326 -24.22 -7.70 -20.39
C LYS A 326 -23.52 -6.46 -19.85
N CYS A 327 -23.85 -6.00 -18.63
CA CYS A 327 -23.14 -4.88 -18.01
C CYS A 327 -21.70 -5.25 -17.65
N LYS A 328 -21.46 -6.48 -17.16
CA LYS A 328 -20.11 -7.01 -16.91
C LYS A 328 -19.34 -7.17 -18.22
N ASP A 329 -19.95 -7.75 -19.25
CA ASP A 329 -19.34 -7.83 -20.59
C ASP A 329 -18.90 -6.44 -21.09
N ALA A 330 -19.77 -5.43 -20.92
CA ALA A 330 -19.51 -4.02 -21.29
C ALA A 330 -18.57 -3.25 -20.33
N GLU A 331 -18.13 -3.88 -19.25
CA GLU A 331 -17.04 -3.43 -18.37
C GLU A 331 -15.75 -4.13 -18.76
N GLU A 332 -15.76 -5.46 -18.96
CA GLU A 332 -14.60 -6.22 -19.46
C GLU A 332 -14.12 -5.72 -20.83
N PHE A 333 -15.02 -5.48 -21.80
CA PHE A 333 -14.65 -4.89 -23.09
C PHE A 333 -14.13 -3.45 -22.98
N ARG A 334 -14.53 -2.71 -21.93
CA ARG A 334 -14.05 -1.35 -21.67
C ARG A 334 -12.64 -1.37 -21.11
N ASP A 335 -12.38 -2.26 -20.16
CA ASP A 335 -11.05 -2.45 -19.57
C ASP A 335 -10.07 -2.95 -20.64
N GLN A 336 -10.46 -3.94 -21.45
CA GLN A 336 -9.71 -4.36 -22.64
C GLN A 336 -9.45 -3.18 -23.59
N ALA A 337 -10.44 -2.32 -23.87
CA ALA A 337 -10.25 -1.16 -24.74
C ALA A 337 -9.25 -0.14 -24.13
N THR A 338 -9.21 0.04 -22.81
CA THR A 338 -8.18 0.87 -22.17
C THR A 338 -6.79 0.23 -22.20
N GLU A 339 -6.70 -1.09 -22.03
CA GLU A 339 -5.44 -1.83 -22.13
C GLU A 339 -4.88 -1.77 -23.57
N TRP A 340 -5.72 -1.96 -24.58
CA TRP A 340 -5.36 -1.77 -25.99
C TRP A 340 -4.96 -0.32 -26.31
N LYS A 341 -5.61 0.67 -25.71
CA LYS A 341 -5.22 2.09 -25.83
C LYS A 341 -3.83 2.33 -25.25
N HIS A 342 -3.52 1.82 -24.06
CA HIS A 342 -2.18 1.96 -23.47
C HIS A 342 -1.11 1.19 -24.25
N LYS A 343 -1.42 -0.01 -24.77
CA LYS A 343 -0.55 -0.74 -25.70
C LYS A 343 -0.27 0.10 -26.96
N ALA A 344 -1.29 0.74 -27.54
CA ALA A 344 -1.14 1.62 -28.70
C ALA A 344 -0.28 2.86 -28.39
N GLU A 345 -0.52 3.54 -27.26
CA GLU A 345 0.30 4.66 -26.78
C GLU A 345 1.78 4.25 -26.60
N ASP A 346 2.05 3.03 -26.11
CA ASP A 346 3.42 2.51 -25.97
C ASP A 346 4.05 2.11 -27.30
N PHE A 347 3.28 1.61 -28.26
CA PHE A 347 3.77 1.42 -29.63
C PHE A 347 4.04 2.77 -30.32
N GLU A 348 3.23 3.80 -30.07
CA GLU A 348 3.46 5.16 -30.58
C GLU A 348 4.74 5.78 -29.97
N LYS A 349 4.96 5.62 -28.66
CA LYS A 349 6.23 6.01 -27.99
C LYS A 349 7.42 5.29 -28.63
N LYS A 350 7.33 3.97 -28.86
CA LYS A 350 8.38 3.17 -29.52
C LYS A 350 8.63 3.66 -30.95
N ALA A 351 7.58 3.87 -31.75
CA ALA A 351 7.69 4.39 -33.12
C ALA A 351 8.35 5.77 -33.14
N ASN A 352 7.96 6.68 -32.25
CA ASN A 352 8.58 7.99 -32.08
C ASN A 352 10.06 7.91 -31.66
N THR A 353 10.48 6.91 -30.88
CA THR A 353 11.91 6.67 -30.63
C THR A 353 12.65 6.10 -31.84
N ALA A 354 12.03 5.18 -32.58
CA ALA A 354 12.61 4.61 -33.80
C ALA A 354 12.80 5.67 -34.89
N GLU A 355 11.81 6.55 -35.10
CA GLU A 355 11.91 7.66 -36.06
C GLU A 355 12.98 8.68 -35.64
N ARG A 356 13.18 8.93 -34.34
CA ARG A 356 14.32 9.74 -33.83
C ARG A 356 15.67 9.07 -34.09
N TYR A 357 15.78 7.74 -33.94
CA TYR A 357 17.00 7.02 -34.28
C TYR A 357 17.28 7.04 -35.79
N LYS A 358 16.25 6.83 -36.62
CA LYS A 358 16.33 6.97 -38.08
C LYS A 358 16.76 8.38 -38.49
N GLN A 359 16.11 9.43 -37.99
CA GLN A 359 16.46 10.82 -38.28
C GLN A 359 17.90 11.14 -37.85
N LYS A 360 18.38 10.58 -36.72
CA LYS A 360 19.78 10.70 -36.30
C LYS A 360 20.73 10.00 -37.28
N LEU A 361 20.39 8.79 -37.74
CA LEU A 361 21.18 8.02 -38.71
C LEU A 361 21.22 8.70 -40.08
N GLU A 362 20.09 9.23 -40.56
CA GLU A 362 19.99 10.08 -41.74
C GLU A 362 20.84 11.35 -41.61
N SER A 363 20.78 12.03 -40.46
CA SER A 363 21.63 13.21 -40.19
C SER A 363 23.12 12.86 -40.19
N GLN A 364 23.50 11.63 -39.83
CA GLN A 364 24.87 11.12 -39.86
C GLN A 364 25.30 10.57 -41.24
N GLN A 365 24.40 10.46 -42.22
CA GLN A 365 24.71 9.88 -43.54
C GLN A 365 25.79 10.69 -44.31
N HIS A 366 25.91 12.00 -44.05
CA HIS A 366 26.96 12.81 -44.66
C HIS A 366 28.36 12.40 -44.20
N LEU A 367 28.54 12.07 -42.91
CA LEU A 367 29.81 11.58 -42.36
C LEU A 367 30.22 10.25 -42.97
N VAL A 368 29.25 9.37 -43.28
CA VAL A 368 29.53 8.08 -43.94
C VAL A 368 30.08 8.32 -45.36
N LYS A 369 29.49 9.28 -46.10
CA LYS A 369 29.97 9.69 -47.43
C LYS A 369 31.35 10.36 -47.36
N GLU A 370 31.59 11.21 -46.35
CA GLU A 370 32.88 11.86 -46.12
C GLU A 370 33.98 10.83 -45.79
N VAL A 371 33.70 9.86 -44.91
CA VAL A 371 34.61 8.73 -44.63
C VAL A 371 34.88 7.89 -45.88
N GLN A 372 33.86 7.65 -46.72
CA GLN A 372 34.04 6.93 -47.99
C GLN A 372 34.91 7.72 -48.99
N ASN A 373 34.70 9.04 -49.11
CA ASN A 373 35.53 9.91 -49.94
C ASN A 373 36.99 9.92 -49.46
N LEU A 374 37.22 10.09 -48.15
CA LEU A 374 38.56 10.04 -47.54
C LEU A 374 39.24 8.67 -47.70
N GLN A 375 38.47 7.58 -47.81
CA GLN A 375 39.00 6.26 -48.15
C GLN A 375 39.43 6.19 -49.63
N TYR A 376 38.66 6.75 -50.56
CA TYR A 376 39.06 6.83 -51.97
C TYR A 376 40.30 7.72 -52.17
N GLU A 377 40.32 8.93 -51.59
CA GLU A 377 41.48 9.83 -51.60
C GLU A 377 42.72 9.16 -51.01
N LYS A 378 42.57 8.42 -49.90
CA LYS A 378 43.66 7.63 -49.32
C LYS A 378 44.16 6.56 -50.29
N THR A 379 43.28 5.78 -50.93
CA THR A 379 43.72 4.76 -51.89
C THR A 379 44.42 5.38 -53.10
N GLU A 380 43.90 6.50 -53.62
CA GLU A 380 44.52 7.22 -54.74
C GLU A 380 45.92 7.73 -54.37
N LEU A 381 46.08 8.34 -53.20
CA LEU A 381 47.39 8.78 -52.69
C LEU A 381 48.35 7.60 -52.44
N GLN A 382 47.86 6.45 -52.00
CA GLN A 382 48.69 5.25 -51.84
C GLN A 382 49.17 4.69 -53.19
N ASP A 383 48.33 4.70 -54.23
CA ASP A 383 48.73 4.30 -55.58
C ASP A 383 49.66 5.35 -56.24
N GLN A 384 49.44 6.65 -56.03
CA GLN A 384 50.37 7.71 -56.45
C GLN A 384 51.76 7.54 -55.80
N ILE A 385 51.82 7.26 -54.49
CA ILE A 385 53.08 6.96 -53.78
C ILE A 385 53.74 5.70 -54.38
N ARG A 386 52.96 4.67 -54.71
CA ARG A 386 53.50 3.44 -55.33
C ARG A 386 54.12 3.71 -56.70
N ILE A 387 53.46 4.49 -57.56
CA ILE A 387 53.99 4.88 -58.88
C ILE A 387 55.30 5.68 -58.73
N LEU A 388 55.34 6.62 -57.78
CA LEU A 388 56.55 7.40 -57.51
C LEU A 388 57.71 6.54 -56.98
N LEU A 389 57.42 5.50 -56.20
CA LEU A 389 58.42 4.51 -55.76
C LEU A 389 58.92 3.64 -56.92
N ASP A 390 58.02 3.13 -57.77
CA ASP A 390 58.39 2.35 -58.96
C ASP A 390 59.27 3.18 -59.94
N ASP A 391 58.98 4.48 -60.10
CA ASP A 391 59.79 5.40 -60.92
C ASP A 391 61.11 5.81 -60.24
N GLN A 392 61.15 5.94 -58.90
CA GLN A 392 62.41 6.09 -58.17
C GLN A 392 63.29 4.84 -58.35
N ASP A 393 62.70 3.64 -58.32
CA ASP A 393 63.41 2.37 -58.46
C ASP A 393 63.92 2.15 -59.90
N ARG A 394 63.14 2.57 -60.91
CA ARG A 394 63.59 2.69 -62.32
C ARG A 394 64.77 3.66 -62.43
N GLY A 395 64.67 4.85 -61.85
CA GLY A 395 65.75 5.84 -61.85
C GLY A 395 67.02 5.39 -61.10
N ALA A 396 66.88 4.55 -60.08
CA ALA A 396 68.02 3.92 -59.41
C ALA A 396 68.69 2.85 -60.27
N ARG A 397 67.92 2.14 -61.12
CA ARG A 397 68.46 1.17 -62.08
C ARG A 397 69.15 1.86 -63.27
N THR A 398 68.59 2.95 -63.81
CA THR A 398 69.26 3.71 -64.88
C THR A 398 70.56 4.34 -64.40
N ARG A 399 70.57 4.95 -63.20
CA ARG A 399 71.81 5.51 -62.61
C ARG A 399 72.91 4.46 -62.44
N LYS A 400 72.59 3.24 -61.99
CA LYS A 400 73.58 2.16 -61.92
C LYS A 400 74.16 1.80 -63.29
N ALA A 401 73.33 1.77 -64.34
CA ALA A 401 73.81 1.57 -65.71
C ALA A 401 74.65 2.76 -66.22
N GLU A 402 74.30 3.99 -65.84
CA GLU A 402 75.08 5.21 -66.13
C GLU A 402 76.45 5.19 -65.41
N ASP A 403 76.49 4.76 -64.15
CA ASP A 403 77.72 4.57 -63.36
C ASP A 403 78.61 3.46 -63.98
N GLU A 404 78.02 2.34 -64.37
CA GLU A 404 78.71 1.23 -65.05
C GLU A 404 79.27 1.65 -66.42
N LEU A 405 78.49 2.37 -67.23
CA LEU A 405 78.95 2.93 -68.50
C LEU A 405 80.07 3.98 -68.29
N THR A 406 79.96 4.82 -67.27
CA THR A 406 80.99 5.81 -66.92
C THR A 406 82.29 5.12 -66.48
N LYS A 407 82.18 4.02 -65.74
CA LYS A 407 83.32 3.17 -65.38
C LYS A 407 83.96 2.51 -66.62
N MET A 408 83.16 1.98 -67.54
CA MET A 408 83.68 1.43 -68.81
C MET A 408 84.37 2.50 -69.67
N ILE A 409 83.79 3.71 -69.76
CA ILE A 409 84.39 4.84 -70.49
C ILE A 409 85.74 5.20 -69.87
N THR A 410 85.80 5.49 -68.56
CA THR A 410 87.04 5.88 -67.88
C THR A 410 88.12 4.78 -67.93
N GLN A 411 87.74 3.50 -67.88
CA GLN A 411 88.67 2.38 -68.12
C GLN A 411 89.20 2.37 -69.56
N SER A 412 88.36 2.65 -70.56
CA SER A 412 88.79 2.75 -71.96
C SER A 412 89.66 3.97 -72.23
N GLU A 413 89.41 5.10 -71.56
CA GLU A 413 90.23 6.31 -71.64
C GLU A 413 91.60 6.09 -71.00
N GLN A 414 91.67 5.39 -69.86
CA GLN A 414 92.93 4.98 -69.24
C GLN A 414 93.72 4.05 -70.17
N HIS A 415 93.11 3.01 -70.73
CA HIS A 415 93.79 2.10 -71.65
C HIS A 415 94.27 2.82 -72.93
N LEU A 416 93.51 3.81 -73.43
CA LEU A 416 93.95 4.68 -74.53
C LEU A 416 95.09 5.62 -74.14
N TRP A 417 95.20 6.02 -72.87
CA TRP A 417 96.33 6.79 -72.35
C TRP A 417 97.58 5.92 -72.21
N ASP A 418 97.45 4.70 -71.69
CA ASP A 418 98.55 3.73 -71.56
C ASP A 418 99.10 3.33 -72.95
N GLU A 419 98.23 3.02 -73.92
CA GLU A 419 98.60 2.76 -75.32
C GLU A 419 99.32 3.95 -75.96
N ARG A 420 98.87 5.19 -75.70
CA ARG A 420 99.57 6.41 -76.15
C ARG A 420 100.92 6.57 -75.46
N SER A 421 101.04 6.20 -74.19
CA SER A 421 102.28 6.23 -73.42
C SER A 421 103.29 5.21 -73.96
N GLN A 422 102.86 3.96 -74.17
CA GLN A 422 103.66 2.90 -74.78
C GLN A 422 104.08 3.25 -76.20
N LYS A 423 103.17 3.76 -77.04
CA LYS A 423 103.51 4.27 -78.39
C LYS A 423 104.55 5.39 -78.32
N ASN A 424 104.39 6.35 -77.41
CA ASN A 424 105.36 7.43 -77.23
C ASN A 424 106.71 6.93 -76.72
N GLN A 425 106.76 5.84 -75.95
CA GLN A 425 108.01 5.21 -75.55
C GLN A 425 108.67 4.48 -76.73
N LEU A 426 107.93 3.65 -77.46
CA LEU A 426 108.40 2.97 -78.66
C LEU A 426 108.91 3.94 -79.73
N MET A 427 108.30 5.13 -79.88
CA MET A 427 108.84 6.15 -80.79
C MET A 427 110.18 6.75 -80.32
N LYS A 428 110.45 6.84 -79.01
CA LYS A 428 111.79 7.22 -78.50
C LYS A 428 112.79 6.09 -78.71
N ASP A 429 112.37 4.86 -78.48
CA ASP A 429 113.24 3.68 -78.61
C ASP A 429 113.62 3.46 -80.08
N ILE A 430 112.68 3.66 -81.01
CA ILE A 430 112.95 3.70 -82.46
C ILE A 430 113.91 4.84 -82.80
N ALA A 431 113.68 6.07 -82.33
CA ALA A 431 114.59 7.18 -82.60
C ALA A 431 116.01 6.92 -82.05
N GLY A 432 116.14 6.31 -80.87
CA GLY A 432 117.42 5.90 -80.30
C GLY A 432 118.12 4.78 -81.09
N LEU A 433 117.34 3.85 -81.68
CA LEU A 433 117.85 2.84 -82.61
C LEU A 433 118.23 3.44 -83.97
N GLU A 434 117.53 4.47 -84.44
CA GLU A 434 117.88 5.22 -85.65
C GLU A 434 119.19 6.01 -85.43
N ASP A 435 119.34 6.69 -84.31
CA ASP A 435 120.60 7.34 -83.90
C ASP A 435 121.75 6.33 -83.74
N GLU A 436 121.49 5.14 -83.18
CA GLU A 436 122.49 4.07 -83.10
C GLU A 436 122.86 3.53 -84.50
N VAL A 437 121.90 3.35 -85.41
CA VAL A 437 122.16 2.96 -86.80
C VAL A 437 122.93 4.06 -87.54
N ILE A 438 122.65 5.34 -87.29
CA ILE A 438 123.42 6.47 -87.82
C ILE A 438 124.86 6.44 -87.27
N ARG A 439 125.04 6.19 -85.97
CA ARG A 439 126.35 6.07 -85.31
C ARG A 439 127.16 4.88 -85.85
N LEU A 440 126.52 3.73 -86.02
CA LEU A 440 127.13 2.52 -86.59
C LEU A 440 127.45 2.70 -88.09
N ARG A 441 126.60 3.40 -88.87
CA ARG A 441 126.91 3.75 -90.26
C ARG A 441 128.03 4.78 -90.37
N ALA A 442 128.07 5.78 -89.50
CA ALA A 442 129.17 6.75 -89.45
C ALA A 442 130.50 6.07 -89.09
N ARG A 443 130.46 5.13 -88.14
CA ARG A 443 131.60 4.24 -87.86
C ARG A 443 131.94 3.36 -89.06
N GLN A 444 130.97 2.72 -89.71
CA GLN A 444 131.23 1.90 -90.90
C GLN A 444 131.87 2.72 -92.02
N VAL A 445 131.41 3.95 -92.28
CA VAL A 445 132.02 4.84 -93.29
C VAL A 445 133.43 5.28 -92.88
N HIS A 446 133.69 5.54 -91.59
CA HIS A 446 135.04 5.76 -91.09
C HIS A 446 135.93 4.54 -91.28
N ASP A 447 135.45 3.35 -90.88
CA ASP A 447 136.20 2.10 -90.95
C ASP A 447 136.39 1.64 -92.41
N GLU A 448 135.44 1.90 -93.32
CA GLU A 448 135.57 1.73 -94.78
C GLU A 448 136.56 2.70 -95.42
N ASN A 449 136.63 3.94 -94.95
CA ASN A 449 137.64 4.89 -95.43
C ASN A 449 139.02 4.53 -94.89
N PHE A 450 139.14 4.11 -93.63
CA PHE A 450 140.38 3.56 -93.08
C PHE A 450 140.81 2.27 -93.80
N ILE A 451 139.86 1.43 -94.24
CA ILE A 451 140.14 0.26 -95.10
C ILE A 451 140.60 0.71 -96.50
N LYS A 452 140.08 1.81 -97.06
CA LYS A 452 140.60 2.38 -98.33
C LYS A 452 142.00 2.95 -98.16
N ASP A 453 142.27 3.70 -97.09
CA ASP A 453 143.60 4.22 -96.76
C ASP A 453 144.60 3.05 -96.57
N LEU A 454 144.17 1.96 -95.92
CA LEU A 454 144.94 0.71 -95.81
C LEU A 454 145.08 -0.02 -97.15
N GLN A 455 144.09 0.03 -98.05
CA GLN A 455 144.17 -0.55 -99.38
C GLN A 455 145.11 0.25 -100.31
N GLU A 456 145.14 1.57 -100.20
CA GLU A 456 146.11 2.44 -100.88
C GLU A 456 147.54 2.21 -100.33
N GLN A 457 147.67 1.87 -99.04
CA GLN A 457 148.91 1.35 -98.46
C GLN A 457 149.24 -0.10 -98.90
N LEU A 458 148.25 -0.97 -99.12
CA LEU A 458 148.45 -2.36 -99.57
C LEU A 458 148.70 -2.49 -101.08
N GLU A 459 148.22 -1.56 -101.91
CA GLU A 459 148.70 -1.38 -103.29
C GLU A 459 150.19 -0.92 -103.34
N SER A 460 150.81 -0.72 -102.17
CA SER A 460 152.27 -0.56 -102.02
C SER A 460 152.95 -1.54 -101.02
N GLY A 461 152.27 -2.62 -100.55
CA GLY A 461 152.91 -3.67 -99.73
C GLY A 461 152.00 -4.83 -99.26
N GLU A 462 152.54 -6.06 -99.20
CA GLU A 462 151.82 -7.31 -98.86
C GLU A 462 151.43 -7.48 -97.36
N GLY A 463 150.42 -8.32 -97.02
CA GLY A 463 150.41 -8.99 -95.70
C GLY A 463 149.10 -9.55 -95.06
N THR A 464 148.71 -10.79 -95.40
CA THR A 464 148.22 -11.89 -94.50
C THR A 464 147.17 -11.72 -93.34
N GLN A 465 146.12 -12.58 -93.41
CA GLN A 465 145.57 -13.51 -92.37
C GLN A 465 144.55 -13.11 -91.24
N ASN A 466 143.42 -13.88 -91.22
CA ASN A 466 142.70 -14.54 -90.09
C ASN A 466 142.10 -13.78 -88.86
N ALA A 467 140.79 -13.99 -88.54
CA ALA A 467 140.29 -14.86 -87.43
C ALA A 467 138.94 -14.49 -86.70
N VAL A 468 137.90 -15.35 -86.83
CA VAL A 468 136.89 -15.78 -85.77
C VAL A 468 136.04 -14.64 -85.08
N PRO A 469 135.56 -14.76 -83.80
CA PRO A 469 134.27 -15.28 -83.23
C PRO A 469 133.03 -14.33 -83.28
N GLY A 470 131.83 -14.61 -82.71
CA GLY A 470 131.22 -15.81 -82.05
C GLY A 470 130.39 -15.55 -80.75
N ALA A 471 129.41 -16.41 -80.41
CA ALA A 471 128.68 -16.58 -79.09
C ALA A 471 127.61 -15.49 -78.68
N LEU A 472 126.69 -15.61 -77.69
CA LEU A 472 125.97 -16.70 -76.95
C LEU A 472 124.77 -16.13 -76.09
N GLY A 473 123.89 -16.99 -75.52
CA GLY A 473 122.90 -16.69 -74.43
C GLY A 473 121.43 -17.06 -74.80
N MET A 474 120.57 -17.79 -74.05
CA MET A 474 120.22 -17.97 -72.61
C MET A 474 119.33 -16.86 -71.97
N ALA A 475 118.33 -17.12 -71.11
CA ALA A 475 117.52 -18.34 -70.79
C ALA A 475 116.34 -18.01 -69.82
N SER A 476 115.48 -19.00 -69.53
CA SER A 476 114.52 -19.19 -68.41
C SER A 476 113.21 -18.37 -68.31
N SER A 477 112.09 -19.07 -68.46
CA SER A 477 110.76 -18.89 -67.82
C SER A 477 109.99 -20.23 -67.89
N LEU A 478 108.79 -20.32 -67.32
CA LEU A 478 107.86 -21.49 -67.31
C LEU A 478 108.28 -22.71 -66.45
N GLU A 479 108.45 -22.51 -65.15
CA GLU A 479 108.45 -23.61 -64.15
C GLU A 479 107.57 -23.28 -62.93
N ASP A 480 107.66 -22.06 -62.41
CA ASP A 480 106.95 -21.60 -61.19
C ASP A 480 105.45 -21.29 -61.42
N GLU A 481 105.03 -21.11 -62.67
CA GLU A 481 103.67 -20.70 -63.05
C GLU A 481 102.69 -21.90 -63.21
N LEU A 482 103.18 -23.14 -63.10
CA LEU A 482 102.44 -24.35 -63.48
C LEU A 482 101.77 -25.08 -62.30
N ASN A 483 101.80 -24.52 -61.08
CA ASN A 483 101.36 -25.20 -59.85
C ASN A 483 99.99 -24.72 -59.31
N ASP A 484 99.50 -23.54 -59.72
CA ASP A 484 98.14 -23.06 -59.38
C ASP A 484 97.06 -23.61 -60.34
N ALA A 485 97.44 -24.12 -61.51
CA ALA A 485 96.53 -24.62 -62.55
C ALA A 485 96.02 -26.06 -62.32
N ALA A 486 95.93 -26.50 -61.06
CA ALA A 486 95.64 -27.90 -60.70
C ALA A 486 94.23 -28.15 -60.11
N ASN A 487 93.35 -27.14 -60.05
CA ASN A 487 92.01 -27.25 -59.45
C ASN A 487 90.91 -26.43 -60.16
N GLU A 488 90.78 -26.51 -61.49
CA GLU A 488 89.49 -26.23 -62.14
C GLU A 488 89.29 -27.02 -63.46
N ASP A 489 88.10 -26.88 -64.06
CA ASP A 489 87.55 -27.64 -65.21
C ASP A 489 87.46 -29.18 -65.02
N THR A 490 86.27 -29.79 -64.98
CA THR A 490 85.09 -29.49 -65.82
C THR A 490 83.76 -29.62 -65.04
N GLN A 491 82.82 -28.73 -65.37
CA GLN A 491 81.43 -28.66 -64.86
C GLN A 491 80.56 -29.90 -65.24
N PRO A 492 79.35 -30.11 -64.66
CA PRO A 492 78.60 -29.22 -63.77
C PRO A 492 78.05 -29.86 -62.47
N GLY A 493 77.56 -28.99 -61.57
CA GLY A 493 76.41 -29.36 -60.72
C GLY A 493 76.71 -30.06 -59.39
N GLN A 494 77.77 -29.69 -58.67
CA GLN A 494 77.81 -29.88 -57.22
C GLN A 494 77.76 -28.54 -56.49
N VAL A 495 76.70 -28.35 -55.70
CA VAL A 495 76.61 -27.28 -54.69
C VAL A 495 77.74 -27.48 -53.68
N ASN A 496 78.22 -26.40 -53.07
CA ASN A 496 79.38 -26.42 -52.17
C ASN A 496 79.03 -27.11 -50.83
N LEU A 497 79.02 -28.45 -50.87
CA LEU A 497 78.34 -29.32 -49.93
C LEU A 497 78.74 -29.14 -48.45
N PRO A 498 80.01 -28.81 -48.09
CA PRO A 498 80.36 -28.51 -46.71
C PRO A 498 79.72 -27.22 -46.18
N LEU A 499 79.63 -26.18 -47.02
CA LEU A 499 78.98 -24.91 -46.69
C LEU A 499 77.46 -25.07 -46.66
N GLU A 500 76.89 -25.85 -47.58
CA GLU A 500 75.47 -26.17 -47.57
C GLU A 500 75.09 -27.04 -46.36
N LEU A 501 75.89 -28.04 -45.98
CA LEU A 501 75.72 -28.80 -44.73
C LEU A 501 75.82 -27.89 -43.50
N SER A 502 76.78 -26.96 -43.46
CA SER A 502 76.89 -26.02 -42.34
C SER A 502 75.69 -25.08 -42.26
N ARG A 503 75.17 -24.63 -43.40
CA ARG A 503 73.93 -23.82 -43.50
C ARG A 503 72.71 -24.62 -43.07
N LEU A 504 72.46 -25.80 -43.67
CA LEU A 504 71.32 -26.66 -43.37
C LEU A 504 71.33 -27.19 -41.93
N LYS A 505 72.52 -27.28 -41.31
CA LYS A 505 72.67 -27.60 -39.89
C LYS A 505 72.32 -26.40 -39.00
N ALA A 506 72.81 -25.21 -39.30
CA ALA A 506 72.37 -23.98 -38.62
C ALA A 506 70.87 -23.71 -38.81
N GLU A 507 70.32 -24.02 -39.98
CA GLU A 507 68.90 -23.94 -40.30
C GLU A 507 68.08 -25.02 -39.57
N ASN A 508 68.62 -26.24 -39.40
CA ASN A 508 68.04 -27.26 -38.52
C ASN A 508 68.04 -26.84 -37.05
N ASP A 509 69.12 -26.27 -36.55
CA ASP A 509 69.20 -25.81 -35.16
C ASP A 509 68.30 -24.59 -34.92
N LEU A 510 68.17 -23.69 -35.92
CA LEU A 510 67.19 -22.61 -35.92
C LEU A 510 65.75 -23.15 -35.92
N LEU A 511 65.40 -24.09 -36.80
CA LEU A 511 64.08 -24.71 -36.85
C LEU A 511 63.77 -25.52 -35.58
N ARG A 512 64.77 -26.21 -35.01
CA ARG A 512 64.65 -26.88 -33.70
C ARG A 512 64.42 -25.89 -32.57
N SER A 513 65.04 -24.70 -32.61
CA SER A 513 64.76 -23.64 -31.63
C SER A 513 63.37 -23.02 -31.83
N THR A 514 62.95 -22.77 -33.07
CA THR A 514 61.65 -22.14 -33.39
C THR A 514 60.47 -23.07 -33.12
N VAL A 515 60.58 -24.36 -33.46
CA VAL A 515 59.53 -25.37 -33.20
C VAL A 515 59.59 -25.89 -31.76
N GLY A 516 60.77 -25.94 -31.15
CA GLY A 516 60.98 -26.40 -29.77
C GLY A 516 60.74 -25.33 -28.69
N SER A 517 60.72 -24.05 -29.04
CA SER A 517 60.57 -22.92 -28.10
C SER A 517 59.30 -22.08 -28.33
N GLY A 518 58.25 -22.67 -28.91
CA GLY A 518 56.90 -22.17 -28.68
C GLY A 518 56.60 -22.22 -27.18
N ASP A 519 56.10 -21.13 -26.60
CA ASP A 519 56.01 -20.97 -25.13
C ASP A 519 54.90 -21.83 -24.51
N THR A 520 55.22 -23.11 -24.32
CA THR A 520 54.32 -24.11 -23.72
C THR A 520 54.33 -24.08 -22.19
N ALA A 521 55.21 -23.28 -21.56
CA ALA A 521 55.26 -23.12 -20.11
C ALA A 521 54.00 -22.45 -19.51
N PRO A 522 53.42 -21.36 -20.07
CA PRO A 522 52.12 -20.85 -19.63
C PRO A 522 51.01 -21.87 -19.83
N LEU A 523 50.87 -22.46 -21.03
CA LEU A 523 49.82 -23.45 -21.32
C LEU A 523 49.89 -24.69 -20.41
N ARG A 524 51.10 -25.13 -20.01
CA ARG A 524 51.26 -26.21 -19.01
C ARG A 524 50.88 -25.77 -17.61
N ARG A 525 51.24 -24.54 -17.19
CA ARG A 525 50.80 -23.99 -15.89
C ARG A 525 49.29 -23.84 -15.82
N GLU A 526 48.67 -23.36 -16.90
CA GLU A 526 47.23 -23.17 -17.04
C GLU A 526 46.49 -24.52 -17.05
N LEU A 527 46.99 -25.51 -17.80
CA LEU A 527 46.48 -26.89 -17.77
C LEU A 527 46.61 -27.55 -16.38
N ASP A 528 47.70 -27.31 -15.66
CA ASP A 528 47.88 -27.84 -14.31
C ASP A 528 47.05 -27.08 -13.25
N GLU A 529 46.75 -25.80 -13.48
CA GLU A 529 45.84 -25.02 -12.63
C GLU A 529 44.38 -25.41 -12.88
N GLU A 530 43.98 -25.61 -14.14
CA GLU A 530 42.70 -26.25 -14.50
C GLU A 530 42.54 -27.62 -13.84
N LYS A 531 43.59 -28.45 -13.80
CA LYS A 531 43.57 -29.73 -13.05
C LYS A 531 43.39 -29.50 -11.55
N ARG A 532 44.02 -28.49 -10.94
CA ARG A 532 43.80 -28.16 -9.51
C ARG A 532 42.38 -27.69 -9.25
N GLN A 533 41.82 -26.84 -10.10
CA GLN A 533 40.46 -26.35 -9.98
C GLN A 533 39.45 -27.49 -10.16
N ARG A 534 39.62 -28.35 -11.19
CA ARG A 534 38.79 -29.56 -11.39
C ARG A 534 38.91 -30.53 -10.22
N ALA A 535 40.11 -30.78 -9.71
CA ALA A 535 40.31 -31.63 -8.53
C ALA A 535 39.70 -31.03 -7.26
N HIS A 536 39.72 -29.70 -7.09
CA HIS A 536 39.05 -29.02 -5.98
C HIS A 536 37.53 -29.07 -6.12
N ILE A 537 36.97 -28.84 -7.31
CA ILE A 537 35.54 -28.95 -7.59
C ILE A 537 35.06 -30.40 -7.39
N GLN A 538 35.81 -31.39 -7.89
CA GLN A 538 35.47 -32.80 -7.69
C GLN A 538 35.63 -33.23 -6.23
N LYS A 539 36.61 -32.70 -5.49
CA LYS A 539 36.64 -32.87 -4.03
C LYS A 539 35.40 -32.23 -3.38
N ASN A 540 35.06 -30.99 -3.72
CA ASN A 540 33.89 -30.31 -3.14
C ASN A 540 32.59 -31.06 -3.48
N TYR A 541 32.48 -31.65 -4.66
CA TYR A 541 31.38 -32.54 -5.04
C TYR A 541 31.36 -33.80 -4.16
N ASN A 542 32.50 -34.49 -3.99
CA ASN A 542 32.59 -35.66 -3.11
C ASN A 542 32.27 -35.30 -1.65
N ASP A 543 32.85 -34.22 -1.11
CA ASP A 543 32.59 -33.68 0.23
C ASP A 543 31.10 -33.28 0.40
N MET A 544 30.37 -32.96 -0.67
CA MET A 544 28.92 -32.67 -0.63
C MET A 544 28.07 -33.92 -0.82
N PHE A 545 28.51 -34.88 -1.64
CA PHE A 545 27.88 -36.17 -1.83
C PHE A 545 27.98 -37.03 -0.56
N GLU A 546 29.14 -37.05 0.12
CA GLU A 546 29.33 -37.72 1.41
C GLU A 546 28.43 -37.10 2.49
N LYS A 547 28.33 -35.76 2.54
CA LYS A 547 27.36 -35.08 3.42
C LYS A 547 25.92 -35.43 3.07
N HIS A 548 25.57 -35.50 1.79
CA HIS A 548 24.23 -35.86 1.36
C HIS A 548 23.90 -37.32 1.69
N ALA A 549 24.84 -38.26 1.50
CA ALA A 549 24.70 -39.65 1.90
C ALA A 549 24.54 -39.77 3.42
N VAL A 550 25.43 -39.18 4.23
CA VAL A 550 25.32 -39.20 5.69
C VAL A 550 24.02 -38.55 6.20
N LEU A 551 23.52 -37.50 5.54
CA LEU A 551 22.25 -36.86 5.89
C LEU A 551 21.05 -37.71 5.41
N HIS A 552 21.17 -38.42 4.28
CA HIS A 552 20.19 -39.40 3.80
C HIS A 552 20.10 -40.59 4.76
N ASP A 553 21.23 -41.20 5.13
CA ASP A 553 21.33 -42.26 6.15
C ASP A 553 20.76 -41.80 7.49
N GLN A 554 20.97 -40.54 7.89
CA GLN A 554 20.37 -39.95 9.09
C GLN A 554 18.86 -39.72 8.94
N MET A 555 18.36 -39.32 7.77
CA MET A 555 16.92 -39.25 7.51
C MET A 555 16.30 -40.65 7.49
N GLU A 556 16.94 -41.64 6.88
CA GLU A 556 16.46 -43.01 6.81
C GLU A 556 16.47 -43.65 8.20
N ALA A 557 17.51 -43.43 9.00
CA ALA A 557 17.54 -43.81 10.41
C ALA A 557 16.43 -43.11 11.21
N LEU A 558 16.16 -41.82 10.97
CA LEU A 558 15.05 -41.09 11.61
C LEU A 558 13.68 -41.61 11.14
N ILE A 559 13.52 -41.99 9.88
CA ILE A 559 12.26 -42.54 9.30
C ILE A 559 12.01 -43.96 9.81
N ASN A 560 13.05 -44.80 9.88
CA ASN A 560 12.99 -46.12 10.49
C ASN A 560 12.72 -46.00 12.01
N ASN A 561 13.26 -44.98 12.68
CA ASN A 561 12.89 -44.60 14.06
C ASN A 561 11.53 -43.85 14.16
N MET A 562 10.85 -43.54 13.05
CA MET A 562 9.46 -43.07 13.03
C MET A 562 8.45 -44.20 12.81
N THR A 563 8.91 -45.45 12.67
CA THR A 563 8.05 -46.63 12.87
C THR A 563 7.51 -46.64 14.30
N GLY A 564 6.38 -47.33 14.52
CA GLY A 564 5.58 -47.19 15.74
C GLY A 564 6.33 -47.38 17.07
N GLU A 565 7.32 -48.27 17.12
CA GLU A 565 8.14 -48.50 18.31
C GLU A 565 9.15 -47.37 18.58
N GLY A 566 9.74 -46.80 17.53
CA GLY A 566 10.70 -45.69 17.64
C GLY A 566 10.01 -44.39 18.08
N LEU A 567 8.79 -44.16 17.59
CA LEU A 567 7.95 -43.04 18.02
C LEU A 567 7.59 -43.14 19.52
N VAL A 568 7.34 -44.35 20.03
CA VAL A 568 7.14 -44.59 21.48
C VAL A 568 8.44 -44.38 22.29
N LYS A 569 9.60 -44.82 21.78
CA LYS A 569 10.90 -44.57 22.44
C LYS A 569 11.21 -43.08 22.54
N ALA A 570 11.05 -42.33 21.45
CA ALA A 570 11.27 -40.88 21.43
C ALA A 570 10.34 -40.12 22.40
N ILE A 571 9.09 -40.56 22.56
CA ILE A 571 8.17 -39.99 23.57
C ILE A 571 8.62 -40.33 24.99
N ASN A 572 9.08 -41.55 25.26
CA ASN A 572 9.60 -41.93 26.57
C ASN A 572 10.87 -41.14 26.95
N GLU A 573 11.80 -40.96 26.01
CA GLU A 573 13.01 -40.16 26.23
C GLU A 573 12.68 -38.67 26.43
N ALA A 574 11.73 -38.12 25.67
CA ALA A 574 11.22 -36.76 25.86
C ALA A 574 10.38 -36.57 27.15
N CYS A 575 9.95 -37.65 27.80
CA CYS A 575 9.29 -37.62 29.11
C CYS A 575 10.26 -37.77 30.30
N SER A 576 11.58 -37.79 30.05
CA SER A 576 12.59 -37.74 31.12
C SER A 576 12.49 -36.40 31.89
N PRO A 577 12.48 -36.40 33.24
CA PRO A 577 11.92 -35.28 34.01
C PRO A 577 12.90 -34.13 34.30
N GLU A 578 13.39 -33.44 33.27
CA GLU A 578 14.13 -32.18 33.44
C GLU A 578 13.85 -31.16 32.31
N GLY A 579 13.25 -30.01 32.65
CA GLY A 579 13.06 -28.86 31.73
C GLY A 579 11.67 -28.72 31.10
N THR A 580 10.68 -28.25 31.87
CA THR A 580 9.32 -27.95 31.39
C THR A 580 9.25 -26.74 30.43
N HIS A 581 9.45 -26.98 29.14
CA HIS A 581 9.08 -26.04 28.07
C HIS A 581 7.88 -26.56 27.26
N ILE A 582 6.67 -26.29 27.74
CA ILE A 582 5.43 -26.45 26.95
C ILE A 582 5.32 -25.27 25.97
N LEU A 583 6.13 -25.32 24.92
CA LEU A 583 5.80 -24.75 23.62
C LEU A 583 5.35 -25.95 22.77
N THR A 584 4.11 -25.90 22.27
CA THR A 584 3.38 -27.06 21.77
C THR A 584 4.16 -27.85 20.72
N SER A 585 4.01 -29.19 20.72
CA SER A 585 4.61 -30.07 19.70
C SER A 585 4.33 -29.55 18.28
N ASP A 586 3.10 -29.08 18.03
CA ASP A 586 2.69 -28.48 16.76
C ASP A 586 3.47 -27.20 16.38
N PHE A 587 3.96 -26.40 17.33
CA PHE A 587 4.80 -25.23 17.03
C PHE A 587 6.16 -25.67 16.49
N TYR A 588 6.83 -26.62 17.14
CA TYR A 588 8.11 -27.15 16.64
C TYR A 588 7.93 -27.97 15.36
N ARG A 589 6.86 -28.76 15.24
CA ARG A 589 6.49 -29.47 14.01
C ARG A 589 6.22 -28.51 12.85
N THR A 590 5.48 -27.44 13.08
CA THR A 590 5.19 -26.42 12.06
C THR A 590 6.46 -25.65 11.70
N LYS A 591 7.31 -25.29 12.66
CA LYS A 591 8.59 -24.62 12.42
C LYS A 591 9.58 -25.52 11.66
N ALA A 592 9.66 -26.80 12.00
CA ALA A 592 10.45 -27.78 11.25
C ALA A 592 9.91 -27.95 9.82
N PHE A 593 8.59 -28.08 9.64
CA PHE A 593 7.97 -28.18 8.33
C PHE A 593 8.18 -26.91 7.47
N ILE A 594 8.10 -25.72 8.06
CA ILE A 594 8.42 -24.45 7.38
C ILE A 594 9.89 -24.42 6.97
N ASN A 595 10.82 -24.77 7.87
CA ASN A 595 12.24 -24.84 7.56
C ASN A 595 12.52 -25.85 6.42
N ILE A 596 11.95 -27.05 6.50
CA ILE A 596 12.09 -28.11 5.48
C ILE A 596 11.52 -27.64 4.14
N LYS A 597 10.35 -27.00 4.13
CA LYS A 597 9.76 -26.41 2.91
C LYS A 597 10.62 -25.27 2.34
N GLN A 598 11.24 -24.47 3.19
CA GLN A 598 12.15 -23.40 2.78
C GLN A 598 13.45 -23.97 2.18
N THR A 599 14.05 -24.99 2.79
CA THR A 599 15.23 -25.67 2.23
C THR A 599 14.89 -26.43 0.95
N LEU A 600 13.70 -27.02 0.86
CA LEU A 600 13.24 -27.71 -0.35
C LEU A 600 13.05 -26.72 -1.51
N MET A 601 12.37 -25.59 -1.32
CA MET A 601 12.30 -24.53 -2.35
C MET A 601 13.68 -23.98 -2.72
N GLN A 602 14.62 -23.88 -1.77
CA GLN A 602 15.99 -23.47 -2.09
C GLN A 602 16.72 -24.53 -2.93
N CYS A 603 16.61 -25.81 -2.59
CA CYS A 603 17.19 -26.90 -3.37
C CYS A 603 16.54 -27.04 -4.76
N GLU A 604 15.23 -26.83 -4.89
CA GLU A 604 14.53 -26.76 -6.19
C GLU A 604 15.05 -25.60 -7.04
N PHE A 605 15.23 -24.42 -6.45
CA PHE A 605 15.80 -23.25 -7.13
C PHE A 605 17.25 -23.48 -7.58
N GLU A 606 18.09 -24.06 -6.71
CA GLU A 606 19.48 -24.39 -7.02
C GLU A 606 19.58 -25.51 -8.08
N LEU A 607 18.69 -26.51 -8.05
CA LEU A 607 18.57 -27.56 -9.06
C LEU A 607 18.15 -26.99 -10.41
N GLU A 608 17.13 -26.13 -10.49
CA GLU A 608 16.70 -25.52 -11.74
C GLU A 608 17.76 -24.55 -12.30
N GLN A 609 18.47 -23.84 -11.42
CA GLN A 609 19.63 -23.04 -11.82
C GLN A 609 20.80 -23.92 -12.32
N SER A 610 20.95 -25.14 -11.83
CA SER A 610 21.92 -26.12 -12.33
C SER A 610 21.51 -26.68 -13.69
N LYS A 611 20.25 -27.13 -13.85
CA LYS A 611 19.67 -27.59 -15.13
C LYS A 611 19.75 -26.51 -16.22
N LYS A 612 19.60 -25.24 -15.85
CA LYS A 612 19.81 -24.14 -16.79
C LYS A 612 21.27 -24.06 -17.25
N ARG A 613 22.24 -24.08 -16.33
CA ARG A 613 23.68 -24.10 -16.69
C ARG A 613 24.04 -25.32 -17.54
N GLU A 614 23.45 -26.48 -17.27
CA GLU A 614 23.63 -27.71 -18.05
C GLU A 614 23.14 -27.53 -19.49
N LYS A 615 21.95 -26.94 -19.70
CA LYS A 615 21.44 -26.59 -21.03
C LYS A 615 22.33 -25.56 -21.74
N ASP A 616 22.72 -24.49 -21.04
CA ASP A 616 23.58 -23.43 -21.58
C ASP A 616 24.96 -23.99 -22.02
N LEU A 617 25.56 -24.88 -21.22
CA LEU A 617 26.82 -25.56 -21.54
C LEU A 617 26.68 -26.62 -22.65
N SER A 618 25.56 -27.36 -22.68
CA SER A 618 25.28 -28.34 -23.73
C SER A 618 25.16 -27.68 -25.11
N ALA A 619 24.47 -26.53 -25.19
CA ALA A 619 24.44 -25.71 -26.39
C ALA A 619 25.84 -25.20 -26.79
N GLN A 620 26.64 -24.72 -25.83
CA GLN A 620 28.01 -24.29 -26.10
C GLN A 620 28.91 -25.43 -26.63
N VAL A 621 28.74 -26.66 -26.13
CA VAL A 621 29.45 -27.85 -26.63
C VAL A 621 28.99 -28.24 -28.03
N ALA A 622 27.71 -28.09 -28.35
CA ALA A 622 27.18 -28.31 -29.70
C ALA A 622 27.75 -27.29 -30.72
N ASP A 623 27.80 -26.00 -30.34
CA ASP A 623 28.41 -24.95 -31.16
C ASP A 623 29.91 -25.17 -31.36
N GLN A 624 30.67 -25.44 -30.29
CA GLN A 624 32.09 -25.78 -30.41
C GLN A 624 32.31 -27.05 -31.25
N GLY A 625 31.39 -28.02 -31.18
CA GLY A 625 31.37 -29.20 -32.05
C GLY A 625 31.22 -28.84 -33.53
N ARG A 626 30.33 -27.91 -33.87
CA ARG A 626 30.15 -27.38 -35.24
C ARG A 626 31.38 -26.61 -35.72
N GLU A 627 31.92 -25.70 -34.92
CA GLU A 627 33.12 -24.92 -35.24
C GLU A 627 34.33 -25.83 -35.48
N LEU A 628 34.52 -26.82 -34.62
CA LEU A 628 35.60 -27.81 -34.72
C LEU A 628 35.43 -28.72 -35.96
N LEU A 629 34.19 -29.05 -36.34
CA LEU A 629 33.90 -29.80 -37.57
C LEU A 629 34.20 -28.95 -38.82
N ALA A 630 33.78 -27.68 -38.83
CA ALA A 630 34.10 -26.73 -39.91
C ALA A 630 35.62 -26.52 -40.06
N ALA A 631 36.34 -26.31 -38.94
CA ALA A 631 37.79 -26.16 -38.94
C ALA A 631 38.51 -27.42 -39.44
N LYS A 632 38.06 -28.62 -39.04
CA LYS A 632 38.58 -29.89 -39.56
C LYS A 632 38.35 -30.04 -41.07
N ALA A 633 37.18 -29.65 -41.58
CA ALA A 633 36.89 -29.72 -43.00
C ALA A 633 37.72 -28.71 -43.80
N GLN A 634 37.93 -27.49 -43.28
CA GLN A 634 38.84 -26.52 -43.89
C GLN A 634 40.28 -27.03 -43.93
N LEU A 635 40.78 -27.65 -42.85
CA LEU A 635 42.11 -28.26 -42.82
C LEU A 635 42.22 -29.43 -43.82
N SER A 636 41.27 -30.37 -43.81
CA SER A 636 41.30 -31.51 -44.73
C SER A 636 41.12 -31.12 -46.21
N ALA A 637 40.50 -29.96 -46.47
CA ALA A 637 40.36 -29.38 -47.79
C ALA A 637 41.64 -28.66 -48.27
N LEU A 638 42.59 -28.30 -47.40
CA LEU A 638 43.92 -27.81 -47.80
C LEU A 638 44.81 -28.94 -48.34
N ASP A 639 44.61 -30.17 -47.86
CA ASP A 639 45.31 -31.38 -48.33
C ASP A 639 44.74 -31.95 -49.66
N LYS A 640 43.79 -31.25 -50.30
CA LYS A 640 43.03 -31.73 -51.48
C LYS A 640 42.96 -30.67 -52.57
N GLU A 641 43.04 -31.09 -53.83
CA GLU A 641 43.06 -30.14 -54.96
C GLU A 641 41.65 -29.73 -55.42
N GLY A 642 41.41 -28.42 -55.42
CA GLY A 642 40.34 -27.75 -56.16
C GLY A 642 38.93 -28.32 -55.98
N ALA A 643 38.49 -29.17 -56.92
CA ALA A 643 37.13 -29.67 -56.97
C ALA A 643 36.76 -30.58 -55.78
N ASP A 644 37.72 -31.34 -55.24
CA ASP A 644 37.47 -32.28 -54.14
C ASP A 644 37.51 -31.59 -52.76
N ALA A 645 38.38 -30.59 -52.60
CA ALA A 645 38.32 -29.66 -51.46
C ALA A 645 36.94 -28.99 -51.33
N ILE A 646 36.38 -28.52 -52.45
CA ILE A 646 35.05 -27.89 -52.50
C ILE A 646 33.92 -28.90 -52.18
N LYS A 647 34.06 -30.19 -52.53
CA LYS A 647 33.09 -31.23 -52.14
C LYS A 647 33.13 -31.48 -50.63
N GLU A 648 34.32 -31.51 -50.04
CA GLU A 648 34.47 -31.79 -48.62
C GLU A 648 33.89 -30.69 -47.74
N ILE A 649 34.22 -29.42 -48.01
CA ILE A 649 33.63 -28.26 -47.30
C ILE A 649 32.10 -28.29 -47.42
N LYS A 650 31.56 -28.55 -48.62
CA LYS A 650 30.11 -28.67 -48.81
C LYS A 650 29.50 -29.85 -48.05
N SER A 651 30.24 -30.95 -47.86
CA SER A 651 29.76 -32.10 -47.09
C SER A 651 29.70 -31.79 -45.58
N SER A 652 30.67 -31.04 -45.04
CA SER A 652 30.61 -30.53 -43.66
C SER A 652 29.51 -29.49 -43.48
N ASP A 653 29.34 -28.57 -44.44
CA ASP A 653 28.28 -27.56 -44.39
C ASP A 653 26.89 -28.21 -44.32
N VAL A 654 26.65 -29.28 -45.10
CA VAL A 654 25.40 -30.04 -45.07
C VAL A 654 25.14 -30.69 -43.71
N VAL A 655 26.18 -31.19 -43.03
CA VAL A 655 26.08 -31.79 -41.68
C VAL A 655 25.85 -30.72 -40.61
N ILE A 656 26.49 -29.55 -40.72
CA ILE A 656 26.25 -28.42 -39.82
C ILE A 656 24.82 -27.88 -40.01
N ILE A 657 24.35 -27.77 -41.25
CA ILE A 657 22.99 -27.34 -41.58
C ILE A 657 21.93 -28.35 -41.11
N SER A 658 22.19 -29.66 -41.12
CA SER A 658 21.25 -30.65 -40.58
C SER A 658 21.22 -30.64 -39.04
N SER A 659 22.38 -30.50 -38.39
CA SER A 659 22.47 -30.29 -36.93
C SER A 659 21.67 -29.06 -36.48
N LEU A 660 21.92 -27.90 -37.09
CA LEU A 660 21.22 -26.65 -36.75
C LEU A 660 19.70 -26.73 -37.01
N LYS A 661 19.26 -27.46 -38.03
CA LYS A 661 17.82 -27.73 -38.26
C LYS A 661 17.23 -28.60 -37.16
N SER A 662 17.91 -29.67 -36.77
CA SER A 662 17.44 -30.57 -35.71
C SER A 662 17.27 -29.85 -34.37
N GLU A 663 18.21 -28.96 -34.01
CA GLU A 663 18.10 -28.13 -32.80
C GLU A 663 16.99 -27.08 -32.90
N LEU A 664 16.82 -26.45 -34.07
CA LEU A 664 15.77 -25.46 -34.31
C LEU A 664 14.36 -26.09 -34.28
N ASP A 665 14.19 -27.31 -34.80
CA ASP A 665 12.93 -28.04 -34.75
C ASP A 665 12.66 -28.62 -33.35
N HIS A 666 13.68 -29.09 -32.62
CA HIS A 666 13.51 -29.47 -31.21
C HIS A 666 13.18 -28.27 -30.30
N ALA A 667 13.76 -27.09 -30.57
CA ALA A 667 13.41 -25.86 -29.85
C ALA A 667 11.95 -25.42 -30.12
N ARG A 668 11.44 -25.64 -31.34
CA ARG A 668 10.02 -25.44 -31.68
C ARG A 668 9.11 -26.44 -30.96
N GLU A 669 9.52 -27.70 -30.86
CA GLU A 669 8.81 -28.75 -30.13
C GLU A 669 8.74 -28.43 -28.63
N GLN A 670 9.86 -28.06 -27.99
CA GLN A 670 9.86 -27.59 -26.60
C GLN A 670 8.99 -26.35 -26.40
N LEU A 671 9.02 -25.37 -27.32
CA LEU A 671 8.14 -24.20 -27.26
C LEU A 671 6.67 -24.63 -27.33
N SER A 672 6.31 -25.50 -28.27
CA SER A 672 4.95 -26.01 -28.45
C SER A 672 4.45 -26.76 -27.22
N TYR A 673 5.27 -27.65 -26.65
CA TYR A 673 4.98 -28.36 -25.41
C TYR A 673 4.77 -27.37 -24.24
N CYS A 674 5.67 -26.42 -24.05
CA CYS A 674 5.53 -25.41 -22.99
C CYS A 674 4.29 -24.52 -23.17
N THR A 675 3.89 -24.21 -24.41
CA THR A 675 2.63 -23.49 -24.65
C THR A 675 1.39 -24.34 -24.34
N ALA A 676 1.39 -25.61 -24.73
CA ALA A 676 0.29 -26.53 -24.46
C ALA A 676 0.13 -26.81 -22.96
N GLU A 677 1.24 -27.01 -22.24
CA GLU A 677 1.25 -27.17 -20.79
C GLU A 677 0.76 -25.90 -20.07
N ARG A 678 1.15 -24.70 -20.53
CA ARG A 678 0.59 -23.44 -20.02
C ARG A 678 -0.91 -23.34 -20.25
N ASP A 679 -1.41 -23.69 -21.45
CA ASP A 679 -2.85 -23.65 -21.75
C ASP A 679 -3.63 -24.72 -20.95
N ALA A 680 -3.03 -25.89 -20.71
CA ALA A 680 -3.59 -26.91 -19.83
C ALA A 680 -3.67 -26.43 -18.36
N GLN A 681 -2.58 -25.87 -17.81
CA GLN A 681 -2.56 -25.29 -16.46
C GLN A 681 -3.53 -24.10 -16.32
N GLN A 682 -3.64 -23.25 -17.35
CA GLN A 682 -4.62 -22.16 -17.38
C GLN A 682 -6.06 -22.69 -17.38
N THR A 683 -6.34 -23.76 -18.14
CA THR A 683 -7.65 -24.41 -18.17
C THR A 683 -7.98 -25.07 -16.82
N GLN A 684 -7.03 -25.81 -16.23
CA GLN A 684 -7.16 -26.41 -14.91
C GLN A 684 -7.37 -25.36 -13.81
N LEU A 685 -6.71 -24.20 -13.89
CA LEU A 685 -6.92 -23.09 -12.95
C LEU A 685 -8.33 -22.50 -13.09
N VAL A 686 -8.84 -22.33 -14.31
CA VAL A 686 -10.22 -21.88 -14.55
C VAL A 686 -11.22 -22.90 -13.99
N GLU A 687 -11.01 -24.20 -14.23
CA GLU A 687 -11.87 -25.27 -13.68
C GLU A 687 -11.80 -25.34 -12.15
N ALA A 688 -10.61 -25.20 -11.55
CA ALA A 688 -10.41 -25.13 -10.10
C ALA A 688 -11.10 -23.91 -9.48
N LEU A 689 -11.13 -22.76 -10.18
CA LEU A 689 -11.84 -21.57 -9.74
C LEU A 689 -13.36 -21.74 -9.86
N LEU A 690 -13.85 -22.28 -10.99
CA LEU A 690 -15.28 -22.56 -11.20
C LEU A 690 -15.82 -23.60 -10.22
N THR A 691 -15.08 -24.67 -9.93
CA THR A 691 -15.45 -25.68 -8.93
C THR A 691 -15.40 -25.13 -7.51
N LYS A 692 -14.39 -24.31 -7.17
CA LYS A 692 -14.34 -23.55 -5.89
C LYS A 692 -15.51 -22.58 -5.74
N ASP A 693 -15.94 -21.91 -6.81
CA ASP A 693 -17.11 -21.00 -6.77
C ASP A 693 -18.44 -21.76 -6.77
N LYS A 694 -18.52 -22.95 -7.39
CA LYS A 694 -19.67 -23.86 -7.22
C LYS A 694 -19.77 -24.37 -5.78
N LEU A 695 -18.66 -24.81 -5.18
CA LEU A 695 -18.62 -25.23 -3.78
C LEU A 695 -18.96 -24.07 -2.81
N ARG A 696 -18.62 -22.82 -3.15
CA ARG A 696 -19.08 -21.65 -2.39
C ARG A 696 -20.59 -21.49 -2.44
N LYS A 697 -21.22 -21.66 -3.61
CA LYS A 697 -22.69 -21.65 -3.72
C LYS A 697 -23.34 -22.80 -2.97
N GLU A 698 -22.85 -24.03 -3.14
CA GLU A 698 -23.35 -25.22 -2.42
C GLU A 698 -23.21 -25.08 -0.88
N VAL A 699 -22.20 -24.34 -0.40
CA VAL A 699 -22.04 -24.01 1.04
C VAL A 699 -22.95 -22.88 1.49
N GLU A 700 -23.24 -21.88 0.66
CA GLU A 700 -24.15 -20.78 1.00
C GLU A 700 -25.62 -21.25 0.96
N GLU A 701 -26.02 -21.98 -0.10
CA GLU A 701 -27.31 -22.69 -0.20
C GLU A 701 -27.46 -23.68 0.99
N GLY A 702 -26.37 -24.35 1.38
CA GLY A 702 -26.33 -25.21 2.57
C GLY A 702 -26.50 -24.46 3.89
N ARG A 703 -26.03 -23.20 3.99
CA ARG A 703 -26.30 -22.32 5.14
C ARG A 703 -27.74 -21.85 5.16
N GLU A 704 -28.27 -21.36 4.03
CA GLU A 704 -29.66 -20.92 3.93
C GLU A 704 -30.63 -22.04 4.32
N LEU A 705 -30.40 -23.27 3.85
CA LEU A 705 -31.16 -24.46 4.28
C LEU A 705 -30.99 -24.80 5.77
N GLN A 706 -29.82 -24.54 6.36
CA GLN A 706 -29.56 -24.76 7.78
C GLN A 706 -30.22 -23.68 8.67
N ASP A 707 -30.25 -22.43 8.24
CA ASP A 707 -30.91 -21.33 8.95
C ASP A 707 -32.44 -21.42 8.83
N ILE A 708 -32.97 -21.88 7.67
CA ILE A 708 -34.40 -22.21 7.49
C ILE A 708 -34.84 -23.38 8.40
N THR A 709 -33.95 -24.34 8.69
CA THR A 709 -34.26 -25.48 9.58
C THR A 709 -33.90 -25.24 11.05
N GLY A 710 -33.22 -24.13 11.38
CA GLY A 710 -32.71 -23.82 12.72
C GLY A 710 -33.72 -23.36 13.78
N SER A 711 -35.03 -23.42 13.49
CA SER A 711 -36.11 -22.91 14.37
C SER A 711 -37.13 -23.99 14.81
N GLY A 712 -36.69 -25.23 15.01
CA GLY A 712 -37.52 -26.30 15.58
C GLY A 712 -36.72 -27.30 16.42
N GLU A 713 -37.21 -27.62 17.63
CA GLU A 713 -36.68 -28.71 18.44
C GLU A 713 -37.08 -30.07 17.84
N GLY A 714 -36.13 -31.01 17.71
CA GLY A 714 -36.39 -32.35 17.18
C GLY A 714 -35.18 -33.27 17.28
N ASP A 715 -35.38 -34.49 17.78
CA ASP A 715 -34.32 -35.44 18.11
C ASP A 715 -33.89 -36.33 16.93
N THR A 716 -32.57 -36.37 16.67
CA THR A 716 -31.82 -37.47 16.03
C THR A 716 -32.13 -37.83 14.55
N PRO A 717 -31.31 -38.67 13.87
CA PRO A 717 -29.85 -38.68 13.83
C PRO A 717 -29.30 -38.71 12.38
N ASP A 718 -28.51 -37.71 11.96
CA ASP A 718 -27.92 -37.68 10.60
C ASP A 718 -26.38 -37.75 10.59
N GLY A 719 -25.86 -38.92 11.02
CA GLY A 719 -24.45 -39.27 10.86
C GLY A 719 -24.12 -39.79 9.45
N SER A 720 -25.03 -40.54 8.83
CA SER A 720 -24.77 -41.28 7.59
C SER A 720 -24.48 -40.37 6.40
N LYS A 721 -25.20 -39.26 6.21
CA LYS A 721 -24.92 -38.33 5.09
C LYS A 721 -23.56 -37.64 5.24
N LYS A 722 -23.10 -37.39 6.48
CA LYS A 722 -21.74 -36.88 6.74
C LYS A 722 -20.69 -37.95 6.47
N GLY A 723 -20.96 -39.21 6.82
CA GLY A 723 -20.15 -40.36 6.43
C GLY A 723 -19.98 -40.46 4.91
N GLU A 724 -21.09 -40.51 4.16
CA GLU A 724 -21.07 -40.53 2.70
C GLU A 724 -20.37 -39.32 2.08
N LEU A 725 -20.55 -38.11 2.62
CA LEU A 725 -19.90 -36.91 2.10
C LEU A 725 -18.38 -36.98 2.32
N ILE A 726 -17.92 -37.50 3.47
CA ILE A 726 -16.50 -37.74 3.75
C ILE A 726 -15.95 -38.87 2.86
N GLU A 727 -16.70 -39.93 2.59
CA GLU A 727 -16.34 -41.01 1.66
C GLU A 727 -16.20 -40.48 0.23
N LYS A 728 -17.18 -39.69 -0.23
CA LYS A 728 -17.17 -39.03 -1.56
C LYS A 728 -16.01 -38.03 -1.67
N LEU A 729 -15.71 -37.25 -0.63
CA LEU A 729 -14.54 -36.36 -0.59
C LEU A 729 -13.21 -37.14 -0.59
N ARG A 730 -13.11 -38.26 0.13
CA ARG A 730 -11.94 -39.15 0.11
C ARG A 730 -11.71 -39.81 -1.25
N ASN A 731 -12.79 -40.24 -1.91
CA ASN A 731 -12.71 -40.82 -3.25
C ASN A 731 -12.33 -39.75 -4.29
N ARG A 732 -12.89 -38.54 -4.20
CA ARG A 732 -12.51 -37.42 -5.07
C ARG A 732 -11.08 -36.92 -4.82
N LEU A 733 -10.57 -37.05 -3.59
CA LEU A 733 -9.16 -36.80 -3.26
C LEU A 733 -8.20 -37.91 -3.77
N ARG A 734 -8.68 -39.16 -3.90
CA ARG A 734 -7.95 -40.22 -4.64
C ARG A 734 -7.95 -39.94 -6.14
N GLU A 735 -9.12 -39.62 -6.70
CA GLU A 735 -9.30 -39.25 -8.11
C GLU A 735 -8.39 -38.07 -8.50
N ILE A 736 -8.33 -37.00 -7.70
CA ILE A 736 -7.40 -35.87 -7.91
C ILE A 736 -5.92 -36.28 -7.79
N ARG A 737 -5.59 -37.28 -6.97
CA ARG A 737 -4.22 -37.84 -6.88
C ARG A 737 -3.86 -38.70 -8.09
N GLU A 738 -4.81 -39.46 -8.62
CA GLU A 738 -4.63 -40.36 -9.77
C GLU A 738 -4.66 -39.61 -11.10
N VAL A 739 -5.43 -38.52 -11.21
CA VAL A 739 -5.50 -37.63 -12.38
C VAL A 739 -4.29 -36.67 -12.47
N SER A 740 -3.38 -36.68 -11.49
CA SER A 740 -2.15 -35.87 -11.51
C SER A 740 -0.87 -36.73 -11.65
N PRO A 741 -0.57 -37.26 -12.85
CA PRO A 741 0.73 -37.86 -13.16
C PRO A 741 1.79 -36.77 -13.35
N SER A 742 2.07 -35.99 -12.29
CA SER A 742 3.22 -35.09 -12.27
C SER A 742 4.51 -35.92 -12.37
N PRO A 743 5.36 -35.75 -13.40
CA PRO A 743 6.53 -36.62 -13.61
C PRO A 743 7.54 -36.59 -12.46
N PHE A 744 7.47 -35.60 -11.56
CA PHE A 744 8.44 -35.35 -10.51
C PHE A 744 8.40 -36.34 -9.34
N TYR A 745 7.28 -37.08 -9.15
CA TYR A 745 7.12 -38.00 -8.00
C TYR A 745 7.28 -39.50 -8.33
N ASN A 746 7.16 -39.91 -9.60
CA ASN A 746 7.25 -41.33 -9.97
C ASN A 746 8.69 -41.85 -10.10
N ALA A 747 9.71 -40.97 -10.15
CA ALA A 747 11.11 -41.34 -10.32
C ALA A 747 11.82 -41.84 -9.04
N ILE A 748 11.12 -41.97 -7.92
CA ILE A 748 11.71 -42.27 -6.58
C ILE A 748 11.32 -43.67 -6.07
N VAL A 749 10.35 -44.36 -6.70
CA VAL A 749 9.78 -45.62 -6.18
C VAL A 749 10.23 -46.86 -6.96
N ASN A 750 10.59 -46.73 -8.24
CA ASN A 750 10.96 -47.85 -9.11
C ASN A 750 12.47 -47.81 -9.42
N GLY A 751 13.26 -48.57 -8.66
CA GLY A 751 14.63 -48.91 -9.03
C GLY A 751 14.69 -50.02 -10.09
N ASP A 752 15.84 -50.17 -10.75
CA ASP A 752 16.03 -51.13 -11.83
C ASP A 752 16.07 -52.60 -11.33
N GLU A 753 15.20 -53.46 -11.84
CA GLU A 753 15.40 -54.93 -11.85
C GLU A 753 14.99 -55.51 -13.21
N ASP A 754 15.91 -55.39 -14.18
CA ASP A 754 15.82 -56.04 -15.48
C ASP A 754 16.71 -57.31 -15.46
N ASP A 755 16.24 -58.41 -14.83
CA ASP A 755 16.80 -59.74 -15.17
C ASP A 755 15.85 -60.96 -14.95
N GLN A 756 15.51 -61.57 -16.09
CA GLN A 756 15.44 -63.02 -16.34
C GLN A 756 14.51 -64.03 -15.57
N VAL A 757 13.81 -64.82 -16.41
CA VAL A 757 13.57 -66.29 -16.35
C VAL A 757 12.22 -66.83 -15.81
N VAL A 758 11.33 -67.09 -16.80
CA VAL A 758 10.51 -68.31 -17.05
C VAL A 758 9.40 -68.73 -16.04
N PRO A 759 8.15 -68.98 -16.51
CA PRO A 759 7.02 -69.37 -15.66
C PRO A 759 6.80 -70.89 -15.53
N VAL A 760 6.17 -71.33 -14.42
CA VAL A 760 5.51 -72.65 -14.31
C VAL A 760 4.15 -72.54 -13.59
N ASP A 761 3.10 -72.62 -14.41
CA ASP A 761 1.83 -73.33 -14.24
C ASP A 761 1.19 -73.66 -12.87
N SER A 762 -0.14 -73.52 -12.85
CA SER A 762 -1.12 -74.36 -12.13
C SER A 762 -1.22 -74.30 -10.58
N LYS A 763 -2.35 -74.57 -9.90
CA LYS A 763 -3.82 -74.54 -10.20
C LYS A 763 -4.55 -75.00 -8.91
N SER A 764 -5.86 -74.73 -8.78
CA SER A 764 -6.76 -75.36 -7.77
C SER A 764 -6.42 -75.10 -6.28
N SER A 765 -7.26 -75.39 -5.28
CA SER A 765 -8.74 -75.46 -5.19
C SER A 765 -9.16 -75.34 -3.72
N GLU A 766 -10.46 -75.12 -3.51
CA GLU A 766 -11.20 -75.10 -2.23
C GLU A 766 -10.96 -76.31 -1.27
N ARG A 767 -11.32 -76.08 0.01
CA ARG A 767 -11.84 -77.06 1.01
C ARG A 767 -10.85 -78.03 1.71
N ASP A 768 -11.06 -78.48 2.96
CA ASP A 768 -12.13 -78.19 3.95
C ASP A 768 -11.71 -78.43 5.44
N GLU A 769 -12.60 -78.04 6.37
CA GLU A 769 -12.84 -78.50 7.77
C GLU A 769 -11.73 -78.51 8.89
N GLY A 770 -12.14 -78.22 10.15
CA GLY A 770 -11.54 -78.82 11.36
C GLY A 770 -11.51 -78.07 12.71
N GLY A 771 -12.60 -78.07 13.50
CA GLY A 771 -12.67 -77.78 14.96
C GLY A 771 -12.78 -76.29 15.39
N ASP A 772 -13.62 -75.81 16.33
CA ASP A 772 -14.11 -76.24 17.69
C ASP A 772 -13.42 -75.39 18.80
N GLU A 773 -14.03 -74.89 19.90
CA GLU A 773 -15.40 -74.90 20.54
C GLU A 773 -15.51 -73.63 21.45
N ASP A 774 -16.65 -73.02 21.86
CA ASP A 774 -17.98 -72.78 21.24
C ASP A 774 -18.18 -71.23 21.17
N ASP A 775 -18.82 -70.43 22.06
CA ASP A 775 -19.83 -70.62 23.12
C ASP A 775 -20.73 -69.35 23.20
N CYS A 776 -21.90 -69.49 23.81
CA CYS A 776 -22.88 -68.48 24.24
C CYS A 776 -23.27 -67.34 23.25
N ARG A 777 -24.35 -67.46 22.43
CA ARG A 777 -25.81 -67.56 22.75
C ARG A 777 -26.46 -66.22 23.19
N LEU A 778 -27.72 -65.89 22.84
CA LEU A 778 -28.83 -66.64 22.21
C LEU A 778 -29.89 -65.67 21.62
N LEU A 779 -30.39 -65.95 20.38
CA LEU A 779 -31.72 -65.63 19.77
C LEU A 779 -32.45 -64.27 20.00
N GLY A 780 -33.39 -63.84 19.15
CA GLY A 780 -33.97 -64.44 17.93
C GLY A 780 -35.29 -63.73 17.55
N GLU A 781 -35.82 -64.00 16.35
CA GLU A 781 -36.75 -63.08 15.66
C GLU A 781 -38.14 -63.71 15.32
N LEU A 782 -39.08 -62.84 14.91
CA LEU A 782 -40.33 -63.07 14.15
C LEU A 782 -41.61 -63.61 14.84
N ALA A 783 -42.58 -62.68 14.96
CA ALA A 783 -43.99 -62.73 14.51
C ALA A 783 -44.97 -63.86 14.92
N VAL A 784 -46.20 -63.47 15.33
CA VAL A 784 -47.48 -63.69 14.58
C VAL A 784 -48.71 -63.08 15.29
N LYS A 785 -49.61 -62.50 14.48
CA LYS A 785 -51.00 -62.01 14.65
C LYS A 785 -51.77 -62.10 15.99
N ASP A 786 -52.36 -60.96 16.34
CA ASP A 786 -53.79 -60.71 16.66
C ASP A 786 -54.56 -61.62 17.64
N THR A 787 -54.98 -61.09 18.80
CA THR A 787 -56.41 -60.77 19.09
C THR A 787 -56.66 -60.07 20.45
N SER A 788 -57.61 -59.12 20.45
CA SER A 788 -58.57 -58.80 21.52
C SER A 788 -58.15 -58.42 22.96
N THR A 789 -58.25 -57.12 23.26
CA THR A 789 -58.99 -56.55 24.42
C THR A 789 -58.58 -56.88 25.87
N THR A 790 -58.03 -55.87 26.59
CA THR A 790 -58.35 -55.54 28.00
C THR A 790 -57.83 -54.13 28.36
N THR A 791 -58.54 -53.37 29.21
CA THR A 791 -58.27 -51.95 29.51
C THR A 791 -58.05 -51.69 31.01
N ILE A 792 -56.84 -51.29 31.42
CA ILE A 792 -56.46 -50.84 32.78
C ILE A 792 -55.44 -49.66 32.65
N PRO A 793 -55.41 -48.63 33.53
CA PRO A 793 -54.94 -47.28 33.17
C PRO A 793 -53.47 -46.94 33.50
N ARG A 794 -53.03 -45.79 32.97
CA ARG A 794 -51.69 -45.18 33.07
C ARG A 794 -51.48 -44.36 34.36
N PRO A 795 -50.30 -44.38 35.00
CA PRO A 795 -49.97 -43.54 36.17
C PRO A 795 -49.71 -42.05 35.79
N PRO A 796 -49.81 -41.11 36.76
CA PRO A 796 -49.63 -39.68 36.52
C PRO A 796 -48.15 -39.24 36.38
N PRO A 797 -47.88 -38.09 35.74
CA PRO A 797 -46.52 -37.54 35.61
C PRO A 797 -46.00 -36.88 36.91
N PRO A 798 -44.67 -36.72 37.06
CA PRO A 798 -44.05 -36.04 38.20
C PRO A 798 -44.28 -34.51 38.17
N PRO A 799 -44.15 -33.81 39.32
CA PRO A 799 -44.32 -32.36 39.42
C PRO A 799 -43.15 -31.56 38.78
N PRO A 800 -43.40 -30.31 38.34
CA PRO A 800 -42.37 -29.47 37.73
C PRO A 800 -41.32 -28.96 38.74
N PRO A 801 -40.10 -28.62 38.28
CA PRO A 801 -39.04 -28.07 39.13
C PRO A 801 -39.37 -26.67 39.67
N PRO A 802 -38.70 -26.21 40.74
CA PRO A 802 -38.93 -24.89 41.31
C PRO A 802 -38.40 -23.77 40.41
N ARG A 803 -39.31 -22.87 39.99
CA ARG A 803 -39.08 -21.70 39.10
C ARG A 803 -37.94 -20.75 39.47
N GLN A 804 -37.32 -20.89 40.65
CA GLN A 804 -36.10 -20.15 41.01
C GLN A 804 -34.85 -20.72 40.34
N LEU A 805 -34.81 -22.02 40.09
CA LEU A 805 -33.66 -22.69 39.48
C LEU A 805 -33.56 -22.31 37.99
N GLU A 806 -34.67 -22.41 37.26
CA GLU A 806 -34.82 -21.92 35.87
C GLU A 806 -34.42 -20.43 35.71
N ARG A 807 -34.78 -19.58 36.68
CA ARG A 807 -34.37 -18.17 36.69
C ARG A 807 -32.86 -18.01 36.90
N SER A 808 -32.28 -18.72 37.86
CA SER A 808 -30.83 -18.68 38.09
C SER A 808 -30.03 -19.22 36.89
N GLU A 809 -30.58 -20.18 36.15
CA GLU A 809 -29.96 -20.72 34.94
C GLU A 809 -30.09 -19.77 33.75
N THR A 810 -31.25 -19.14 33.54
CA THR A 810 -31.39 -18.10 32.50
C THR A 810 -30.52 -16.88 32.80
N GLU A 811 -30.46 -16.40 34.04
CA GLU A 811 -29.53 -15.35 34.47
C GLU A 811 -28.06 -15.73 34.24
N ARG A 812 -27.67 -16.98 34.54
CA ARG A 812 -26.29 -17.47 34.30
C ARG A 812 -25.97 -17.55 32.81
N ILE A 813 -26.90 -18.04 31.98
CA ILE A 813 -26.75 -18.10 30.52
C ILE A 813 -26.62 -16.69 29.94
N ASP A 814 -27.40 -15.74 30.42
CA ASP A 814 -27.40 -14.37 29.90
C ASP A 814 -26.16 -13.58 30.34
N LEU A 815 -25.65 -13.81 31.56
CA LEU A 815 -24.33 -13.34 31.99
C LEU A 815 -23.20 -13.98 31.17
N GLN A 816 -23.29 -15.27 30.86
CA GLN A 816 -22.29 -15.96 30.03
C GLN A 816 -22.30 -15.47 28.57
N ARG A 817 -23.47 -15.12 28.01
CA ARG A 817 -23.59 -14.41 26.73
C ARG A 817 -22.96 -13.03 26.78
N LYS A 818 -23.22 -12.24 27.84
CA LYS A 818 -22.67 -10.88 28.01
C LYS A 818 -21.14 -10.90 28.16
N LEU A 819 -20.59 -11.84 28.92
CA LEU A 819 -19.15 -12.07 29.02
C LEU A 819 -18.53 -12.46 27.68
N LYS A 820 -19.17 -13.38 26.93
CA LYS A 820 -18.69 -13.76 25.60
C LYS A 820 -18.73 -12.58 24.62
N ALA A 821 -19.83 -11.83 24.56
CA ALA A 821 -19.95 -10.67 23.68
C ALA A 821 -18.92 -9.56 24.01
N ALA A 822 -18.60 -9.36 25.30
CA ALA A 822 -17.53 -8.45 25.71
C ALA A 822 -16.15 -8.94 25.26
N HIS A 823 -15.84 -10.23 25.44
CA HIS A 823 -14.56 -10.82 25.06
C HIS A 823 -14.36 -10.87 23.53
N ASP A 824 -15.40 -11.28 22.78
CA ASP A 824 -15.40 -11.28 21.31
C ASP A 824 -15.23 -9.83 20.78
N GLY A 825 -15.85 -8.84 21.44
CA GLY A 825 -15.69 -7.42 21.12
C GLY A 825 -14.27 -6.88 21.41
N GLU A 826 -13.65 -7.28 22.52
CA GLU A 826 -12.27 -6.93 22.87
C GLU A 826 -11.27 -7.57 21.91
N ALA A 827 -11.50 -8.84 21.51
CA ALA A 827 -10.69 -9.53 20.51
C ALA A 827 -10.77 -8.84 19.12
N VAL A 828 -11.97 -8.43 18.69
CA VAL A 828 -12.16 -7.65 17.45
C VAL A 828 -11.48 -6.27 17.54
N ALA A 829 -11.54 -5.60 18.70
CA ALA A 829 -10.84 -4.33 18.91
C ALA A 829 -9.31 -4.49 18.84
N ALA A 830 -8.76 -5.54 19.46
CA ALA A 830 -7.34 -5.86 19.40
C ALA A 830 -6.88 -6.24 17.98
N GLN A 831 -7.67 -7.03 17.25
CA GLN A 831 -7.39 -7.40 15.86
C GLN A 831 -7.44 -6.17 14.93
N LYS A 832 -8.37 -5.24 15.17
CA LYS A 832 -8.43 -3.97 14.44
C LYS A 832 -7.22 -3.07 14.75
N ALA A 833 -6.83 -2.95 16.02
CA ALA A 833 -5.63 -2.19 16.38
C ALA A 833 -4.37 -2.76 15.69
N ALA A 834 -4.26 -4.08 15.58
CA ALA A 834 -3.18 -4.75 14.85
C ALA A 834 -3.25 -4.51 13.32
N SER A 835 -4.43 -4.53 12.69
CA SER A 835 -4.55 -4.18 11.27
C SER A 835 -4.20 -2.71 11.00
N ASP A 836 -4.63 -1.81 11.88
CA ASP A 836 -4.34 -0.37 11.76
C ASP A 836 -2.83 -0.09 11.94
N GLU A 837 -2.12 -0.91 12.73
CA GLU A 837 -0.64 -0.88 12.87
C GLU A 837 0.07 -1.32 11.59
N ILE A 838 -0.42 -2.41 10.97
CA ILE A 838 0.11 -2.94 9.71
C ILE A 838 -0.13 -1.95 8.56
N ILE A 839 -1.32 -1.35 8.46
CA ILE A 839 -1.62 -0.31 7.47
C ILE A 839 -0.67 0.88 7.63
N ARG A 840 -0.47 1.38 8.86
CA ARG A 840 0.47 2.47 9.15
C ARG A 840 1.94 2.12 8.85
N ASN A 841 2.32 0.84 8.84
CA ASN A 841 3.63 0.39 8.37
C ASN A 841 3.71 0.41 6.83
N LEU A 842 2.73 -0.17 6.14
CA LEU A 842 2.65 -0.22 4.67
C LEU A 842 2.57 1.18 4.03
N GLU A 843 1.88 2.13 4.66
CA GLU A 843 1.85 3.54 4.24
C GLU A 843 3.25 4.19 4.30
N ARG A 844 4.01 3.92 5.37
CA ARG A 844 5.40 4.40 5.52
C ARG A 844 6.33 3.75 4.50
N GLU A 845 6.18 2.46 4.24
CA GLU A 845 6.97 1.74 3.23
C GLU A 845 6.66 2.24 1.81
N ASN A 846 5.39 2.39 1.44
CA ASN A 846 4.99 2.99 0.16
C ASN A 846 5.52 4.42 -0.01
N SER A 847 5.49 5.25 1.05
CA SER A 847 6.06 6.60 1.03
C SER A 847 7.58 6.59 0.79
N LEU A 848 8.30 5.66 1.44
CA LEU A 848 9.73 5.47 1.24
C LEU A 848 10.05 4.99 -0.19
N ILE A 849 9.32 3.99 -0.71
CA ILE A 849 9.48 3.45 -2.06
C ILE A 849 9.21 4.54 -3.11
N ALA A 850 8.12 5.28 -2.99
CA ALA A 850 7.82 6.41 -3.88
C ALA A 850 8.91 7.49 -3.86
N SER A 851 9.46 7.81 -2.68
CA SER A 851 10.57 8.77 -2.56
C SER A 851 11.87 8.30 -3.22
N ALA A 852 12.17 7.00 -3.15
CA ALA A 852 13.33 6.39 -3.76
C ALA A 852 13.17 6.29 -5.29
N TRP A 853 11.99 5.91 -5.76
CA TRP A 853 11.66 5.85 -7.19
C TRP A 853 11.71 7.23 -7.85
N TYR A 854 11.22 8.27 -7.17
CA TYR A 854 11.34 9.66 -7.63
C TYR A 854 12.80 10.13 -7.69
N ASP A 855 13.62 9.85 -6.67
CA ASP A 855 15.04 10.23 -6.65
C ASP A 855 15.84 9.49 -7.75
N LEU A 856 15.58 8.20 -7.95
CA LEU A 856 16.16 7.40 -9.04
C LEU A 856 15.75 7.94 -10.42
N THR A 857 14.46 8.21 -10.63
CA THR A 857 13.93 8.76 -11.88
C THR A 857 14.52 10.13 -12.18
N SER A 858 14.64 11.00 -11.17
CA SER A 858 15.24 12.33 -11.31
C SER A 858 16.73 12.24 -11.68
N ARG A 859 17.49 11.30 -11.10
CA ARG A 859 18.89 11.04 -11.49
C ARG A 859 19.03 10.51 -12.92
N LEU A 860 18.15 9.59 -13.34
CA LEU A 860 18.12 9.05 -14.70
C LEU A 860 17.82 10.15 -15.73
N GLN A 861 16.87 11.04 -15.42
CA GLN A 861 16.57 12.21 -16.26
C GLN A 861 17.74 13.22 -16.28
N SER A 862 18.37 13.52 -15.14
CA SER A 862 19.50 14.47 -15.10
C SER A 862 20.74 13.97 -15.84
N ASN A 863 21.01 12.66 -15.81
CA ASN A 863 22.15 12.06 -16.52
C ASN A 863 22.01 12.09 -18.06
N HIS A 864 20.81 12.39 -18.59
CA HIS A 864 20.60 12.56 -20.02
C HIS A 864 20.81 14.00 -20.53
N VAL A 865 21.12 14.96 -19.64
CA VAL A 865 21.36 16.37 -20.00
C VAL A 865 22.72 16.83 -19.51
N VAL A 866 23.72 16.75 -20.40
CA VAL A 866 25.01 17.41 -20.18
C VAL A 866 24.84 18.92 -20.40
N LEU A 867 24.66 19.70 -19.34
CA LEU A 867 25.22 21.06 -19.19
C LEU A 867 24.99 21.69 -17.81
N GLN A 868 25.94 22.56 -17.44
CA GLN A 868 25.96 23.54 -16.33
C GLN A 868 25.75 23.06 -14.88
N ARG A 869 26.83 23.21 -14.12
CA ARG A 869 26.89 23.13 -12.65
C ARG A 869 25.99 24.20 -12.02
N ARG A 870 24.94 23.81 -11.27
CA ARG A 870 24.34 24.65 -10.23
C ARG A 870 24.88 24.21 -8.86
N HIS A 871 25.37 25.17 -8.07
CA HIS A 871 26.18 24.92 -6.89
C HIS A 871 25.35 24.85 -5.59
N GLU A 872 24.24 24.12 -5.60
CA GLU A 872 23.50 23.80 -4.38
C GLU A 872 23.80 22.37 -3.94
N ALA A 873 24.21 22.20 -2.68
CA ALA A 873 24.52 20.89 -2.13
C ALA A 873 23.23 20.05 -2.03
N PRO A 874 23.15 18.87 -2.69
CA PRO A 874 21.93 18.06 -2.64
C PRO A 874 21.67 17.62 -1.20
N ARG A 875 20.47 17.93 -0.68
CA ARG A 875 19.96 17.34 0.57
C ARG A 875 19.82 15.84 0.36
N SER A 876 20.89 15.11 0.70
CA SER A 876 21.06 13.67 0.49
C SER A 876 19.78 12.90 0.82
N TRP A 877 19.40 11.96 -0.04
CA TRP A 877 18.24 11.09 0.13
C TRP A 877 18.24 10.43 1.53
N LEU A 878 19.42 9.96 1.97
CA LEU A 878 19.67 9.41 3.32
C LEU A 878 19.31 10.38 4.47
N ASN A 879 19.38 11.69 4.25
CA ASN A 879 19.07 12.72 5.23
C ASN A 879 17.56 13.05 5.25
N LYS A 880 16.89 13.00 4.09
CA LYS A 880 15.41 13.04 4.02
C LYS A 880 14.80 11.80 4.67
N GLN A 881 15.36 10.63 4.38
CA GLN A 881 14.96 9.35 4.95
C GLN A 881 15.07 9.35 6.48
N ARG A 882 16.17 9.87 7.04
CA ARG A 882 16.32 10.08 8.50
C ARG A 882 15.28 11.01 9.09
N GLN A 883 14.86 12.07 8.39
CA GLN A 883 13.77 12.93 8.86
C GLN A 883 12.41 12.22 8.84
N MET A 884 12.11 11.41 7.82
CA MET A 884 10.86 10.64 7.75
C MET A 884 10.79 9.53 8.82
N VAL A 885 11.89 8.84 9.08
CA VAL A 885 11.95 7.75 10.09
C VAL A 885 11.96 8.30 11.51
N ASN A 886 12.58 9.46 11.77
CA ASN A 886 12.68 10.05 13.11
C ASN A 886 11.52 11.03 13.43
N ALA A 887 10.49 11.12 12.59
CA ALA A 887 9.32 11.98 12.81
C ALA A 887 8.32 11.38 13.81
N THR A 888 8.77 11.09 15.04
CA THR A 888 7.85 10.76 16.14
C THR A 888 6.93 11.95 16.42
N PRO A 889 5.61 11.75 16.59
CA PRO A 889 4.72 12.84 16.98
C PRO A 889 5.15 13.37 18.36
N LYS A 890 5.29 14.69 18.48
CA LYS A 890 5.36 15.32 19.80
C LYS A 890 3.99 15.15 20.47
N ARG A 891 4.01 14.74 21.74
CA ARG A 891 2.85 14.75 22.64
C ARG A 891 2.27 16.16 22.78
#